data_AF-A0A919N0L5-F1
#
_entry.id   AF-A0A919N0L5-F1
#
_cell.length_a   1.000
_cell.length_b   1.000
_cell.length_c   1.000
_cell.angle_alpha   90.00
_cell.angle_beta   90.00
_cell.angle_gamma   90.00
#
_symmetry.space_group_name_H-M   'P 1'
#
loop_
_entity.id
_entity.type
_entity.pdbx_description
1 polymer ?
#
loop_
_entity_poly.entity_id
_entity_poly.type
_entity_poly.pdbx_seq_one_letter_code
_entity_poly.pdbx_strand_id
1 'polypeptide(L)'
;MTIIEEVPTDEWRSSPLPNSPAPDPGPVGVPALGRQLSHVARPHLLSRLDAWHARLTVVSAPAGWGKTTLLASWTHHQRGRAVWVAGGSRAGFWHRLTTAVATSTPIASEAAATADPADGPARLAGMLGYMSSPLAIVVDDCNDVANPDALADLAQVVRTSDGPVRLVLACRGTPALPLHRWRTDRQLVMLGEDELALSVDEAADLFAGQQVALPRLAIADLRAQMEGWVTGLRLAATALAHQAEPVQAPLDAGVIDLVADYLGAEVLARLDPQVRRMLVEASVAERLTADLLNTLTGRVDGAAVLADLQRQGVFIRRCPAPGDWYRLHPMLSRVLYREFTRHDRDRVGRAHRRVADWHRVQGPPVEALRHLLAAREWERAADVLHRHWPDITIGSRRLDVAPIVTSMPGPDPPAHVVLAMAAERLDAGDTASARHLLHLAEAAPDEGEPAASIMTAFRLATARLDGHLHRVCSTAAEILAEPAPESSAAGMLRPLALLSLGVAKLHLGQSTEAGWYLGEAQTLARQRDLDHVEISATSHLAARYAALGHLHDAVRTAGEALELGSRRGLGQLTDLSWSRLALAEAYFQWDRLDDAWCCADAALDSSCGHRLIQLTATILQTRIRVATGRLTEAHDALRAAHHESGTADLPAPAQRALALAEAELRLACGDPAAAHERLASWPDDAEPLPAQAAVVEGGVLLAEGRPAAASTVVAPYLTRAEAGTSLTCRACAGLVTALAGEAAGHRDQVMHGLGVALKVADEEGHRRCFAAGGHVVRALIESVAPTMSAYPPVIAALTATVDPLVAEAAGPHLPSHQGAGSSVTGTLVEPLTSRERTVLRYLQGTLSHVEIAAVLYISVNTVKTHVKNIYRKLGAGRRKEAVRLARELRLL
;
A
#
# COMPACT_ATOMS: atom_id res chain seq x y z
N MET A 1 65.42 11.52 -24.09
CA MET A 1 65.44 12.95 -24.47
C MET A 1 64.11 13.19 -25.18
N THR A 2 63.12 13.87 -24.63
CA THR A 2 63.13 15.05 -23.75
C THR A 2 61.79 15.06 -22.98
N ILE A 3 61.91 15.13 -21.65
CA ILE A 3 61.08 15.86 -20.67
C ILE A 3 59.55 15.86 -20.88
N ILE A 4 58.85 15.10 -20.03
CA ILE A 4 57.50 15.43 -19.55
C ILE A 4 57.62 15.62 -18.04
N GLU A 5 57.23 16.81 -17.58
CA GLU A 5 57.25 17.27 -16.19
C GLU A 5 56.27 16.45 -15.34
N GLU A 6 56.81 15.83 -14.29
CA GLU A 6 56.08 15.40 -13.09
C GLU A 6 55.92 16.61 -12.15
N VAL A 7 54.69 16.85 -11.69
CA VAL A 7 54.30 17.85 -10.68
C VAL A 7 53.18 17.21 -9.83
N PRO A 8 53.16 17.34 -8.48
CA PRO A 8 53.71 16.31 -7.61
C PRO A 8 52.66 15.63 -6.72
N THR A 9 52.96 14.39 -6.37
CA THR A 9 52.46 13.68 -5.18
C THR A 9 53.21 14.17 -3.94
N ASP A 10 52.53 14.18 -2.79
CA ASP A 10 53.02 14.47 -1.43
C ASP A 10 53.30 15.93 -1.01
N GLU A 11 52.31 16.54 -0.37
CA GLU A 11 52.52 17.38 0.82
C GLU A 11 51.53 16.99 1.93
N TRP A 12 51.85 15.93 2.67
CA TRP A 12 51.38 15.76 4.05
C TRP A 12 52.62 15.50 4.92
N ARG A 13 53.25 16.59 5.39
CA ARG A 13 54.35 16.50 6.35
C ARG A 13 53.85 15.93 7.68
N SER A 14 54.32 14.74 7.98
CA SER A 14 54.34 14.12 9.29
C SER A 14 55.10 15.00 10.29
N SER A 15 54.41 15.43 11.34
CA SER A 15 55.02 15.90 12.59
C SER A 15 54.65 14.93 13.72
N PRO A 16 55.54 14.71 14.70
CA PRO A 16 55.46 13.58 15.61
C PRO A 16 54.33 13.71 16.64
N LEU A 17 53.68 12.59 16.93
CA LEU A 17 52.64 12.41 17.94
C LEU A 17 53.07 13.00 19.31
N PRO A 18 52.35 13.98 19.87
CA PRO A 18 52.28 14.14 21.31
C PRO A 18 51.29 13.11 21.88
N ASN A 19 51.68 12.53 23.01
CA ASN A 19 50.93 11.65 23.93
C ASN A 19 49.42 11.54 23.72
N SER A 20 48.91 10.30 23.77
CA SER A 20 47.49 9.92 23.77
C SER A 20 46.56 11.01 24.33
N PRO A 21 45.63 11.55 23.54
CA PRO A 21 44.65 12.50 24.07
C PRO A 21 43.74 11.76 25.05
N ALA A 22 43.44 12.41 26.17
CA ALA A 22 42.32 12.04 27.03
C ALA A 22 41.04 11.88 26.17
N PRO A 23 40.11 10.98 26.52
CA PRO A 23 38.90 10.76 25.75
C PRO A 23 38.15 12.09 25.57
N ASP A 24 37.95 12.48 24.32
CA ASP A 24 37.25 13.68 23.89
C ASP A 24 35.86 13.75 24.58
N PRO A 25 35.55 14.82 25.34
CA PRO A 25 34.25 15.00 25.96
C PRO A 25 33.25 15.43 24.89
N GLY A 26 32.85 14.49 24.03
CA GLY A 26 31.77 14.69 23.07
C GLY A 26 30.48 15.17 23.78
N PRO A 27 29.54 15.79 23.04
CA PRO A 27 28.42 16.52 23.63
C PRO A 27 27.53 15.63 24.51
N VAL A 28 27.31 16.08 25.75
CA VAL A 28 26.30 15.54 26.68
C VAL A 28 25.21 16.60 26.81
N GLY A 29 23.99 16.27 26.38
CA GLY A 29 22.85 17.20 26.43
C GLY A 29 21.96 17.12 25.19
N VAL A 30 20.69 17.51 25.36
CA VAL A 30 19.72 17.57 24.26
C VAL A 30 20.17 18.65 23.26
N PRO A 31 20.27 18.35 21.96
CA PRO A 31 20.63 19.34 20.95
C PRO A 31 19.68 20.54 20.97
N ALA A 32 20.22 21.75 20.92
CA ALA A 32 19.39 22.95 20.85
C ALA A 32 18.60 22.95 19.53
N LEU A 33 17.27 23.00 19.62
CA LEU A 33 16.42 23.27 18.46
C LEU A 33 16.70 24.72 18.01
N GLY A 34 17.45 24.88 16.93
CA GLY A 34 17.80 26.20 16.42
C GLY A 34 16.55 27.05 16.16
N ARG A 35 16.46 28.23 16.79
CA ARG A 35 15.36 29.20 16.64
C ARG A 35 15.10 29.67 15.19
N GLN A 36 16.00 29.37 14.25
CA GLN A 36 15.95 29.78 12.84
C GLN A 36 15.55 28.65 11.87
N LEU A 37 15.36 27.42 12.34
CA LEU A 37 14.94 26.32 11.47
C LEU A 37 13.42 26.21 11.56
N SER A 38 12.72 26.30 10.42
CA SER A 38 11.28 26.03 10.30
C SER A 38 10.97 24.59 10.75
N HIS A 39 10.75 24.41 12.05
CA HIS A 39 10.45 23.13 12.65
C HIS A 39 9.00 22.75 12.35
N VAL A 40 8.80 21.73 11.53
CA VAL A 40 7.47 21.15 11.28
C VAL A 40 7.05 20.32 12.50
N ALA A 41 5.89 20.64 13.08
CA ALA A 41 5.36 19.91 14.23
C ALA A 41 4.82 18.54 13.80
N ARG A 42 5.20 17.47 14.52
CA ARG A 42 4.84 16.07 14.19
C ARG A 42 4.11 15.38 15.35
N PRO A 43 2.91 15.86 15.73
CA PRO A 43 2.22 15.42 16.96
C PRO A 43 1.92 13.92 16.96
N HIS A 44 1.62 13.33 15.80
CA HIS A 44 1.33 11.89 15.70
C HIS A 44 2.55 11.01 16.06
N LEU A 45 3.77 11.41 15.70
CA LEU A 45 5.00 10.71 16.08
C LEU A 45 5.34 10.94 17.56
N LEU A 46 5.10 12.15 18.07
CA LEU A 46 5.28 12.45 19.49
C LEU A 46 4.36 11.58 20.35
N SER A 47 3.08 11.46 19.99
CA SER A 47 2.12 10.58 20.68
C SER A 47 2.56 9.10 20.67
N ARG A 48 3.16 8.62 19.57
CA ARG A 48 3.73 7.26 19.50
C ARG A 48 4.97 7.11 20.37
N LEU A 49 5.80 8.13 20.46
CA LEU A 49 6.94 8.17 21.38
C LEU A 49 6.48 8.31 22.84
N ASP A 50 5.31 8.88 23.12
CA ASP A 50 4.77 9.01 24.48
C ASP A 50 4.09 7.73 25.00
N ALA A 51 3.85 6.73 24.16
CA ALA A 51 3.33 5.45 24.58
C ALA A 51 4.38 4.63 25.37
N TRP A 52 4.35 4.68 26.71
CA TRP A 52 5.29 4.00 27.63
C TRP A 52 5.17 2.47 27.71
N HIS A 53 4.34 1.84 26.88
CA HIS A 53 4.12 0.39 26.90
C HIS A 53 5.33 -0.42 26.41
N ALA A 54 6.28 0.21 25.70
CA ALA A 54 7.48 -0.42 25.16
C ALA A 54 8.76 0.09 25.85
N ARG A 55 9.64 -0.85 26.22
CA ARG A 55 10.94 -0.54 26.86
C ARG A 55 12.04 -0.21 25.86
N LEU A 56 11.90 -0.63 24.60
CA LEU A 56 12.82 -0.31 23.51
C LEU A 56 12.09 0.42 22.39
N THR A 57 12.62 1.57 21.98
CA THR A 57 12.20 2.31 20.80
C THR A 57 13.38 2.46 19.86
N VAL A 58 13.21 2.05 18.61
CA VAL A 58 14.25 2.18 17.58
C VAL A 58 13.73 3.11 16.49
N VAL A 59 14.43 4.23 16.30
CA VAL A 59 14.23 5.19 15.23
C VAL A 59 15.32 4.95 14.20
N SER A 60 14.98 4.27 13.09
CA SER A 60 15.94 3.77 12.10
C SER A 60 15.63 4.31 10.72
N ALA A 61 16.49 5.18 10.20
CA ALA A 61 16.40 5.70 8.84
C ALA A 61 17.75 6.31 8.43
N PRO A 62 18.08 6.40 7.13
CA PRO A 62 19.30 7.04 6.62
C PRO A 62 19.55 8.47 7.13
N ALA A 63 20.69 9.04 6.73
CA ALA A 63 21.01 10.43 7.06
C ALA A 63 19.93 11.39 6.53
N GLY A 64 19.55 12.39 7.33
CA GLY A 64 18.64 13.45 6.88
C GLY A 64 17.13 13.17 6.95
N TRP A 65 16.68 12.06 7.54
CA TRP A 65 15.25 11.79 7.81
C TRP A 65 14.68 12.46 9.08
N GLY A 66 15.43 13.36 9.72
CA GLY A 66 14.95 14.13 10.88
C GLY A 66 14.91 13.37 12.22
N LYS A 67 15.64 12.26 12.36
CA LYS A 67 15.71 11.45 13.59
C LYS A 67 16.10 12.27 14.83
N THR A 68 17.26 12.94 14.76
CA THR A 68 17.79 13.80 15.83
C THR A 68 16.82 14.93 16.17
N THR A 69 16.23 15.59 15.17
CA THR A 69 15.24 16.68 15.37
C THR A 69 13.97 16.18 16.05
N LEU A 70 13.43 15.02 15.63
CA LEU A 70 12.25 14.41 16.24
C LEU A 70 12.50 14.09 17.72
N LEU A 71 13.63 13.44 18.01
CA LEU A 71 13.99 13.05 19.38
C LEU A 71 14.30 14.27 20.26
N ALA A 72 14.96 15.29 19.72
CA ALA A 72 15.19 16.54 20.44
C ALA A 72 13.87 17.25 20.77
N SER A 73 12.94 17.32 19.81
CA SER A 73 11.59 17.85 20.01
C SER A 73 10.83 17.08 21.09
N TRP A 74 10.86 15.75 21.04
CA TRP A 74 10.24 14.88 22.04
C TRP A 74 10.84 15.06 23.44
N THR A 75 12.17 15.07 23.55
CA THR A 75 12.85 15.23 24.85
C THR A 75 12.61 16.59 25.50
N HIS A 76 12.48 17.66 24.71
CA HIS A 76 12.06 18.98 25.22
C HIS A 76 10.64 18.97 25.82
N HIS A 77 9.72 18.18 25.27
CA HIS A 77 8.36 18.03 25.82
C HIS A 77 8.34 17.19 27.12
N GLN A 78 9.37 16.37 27.38
CA GLN A 78 9.45 15.42 28.49
C GLN A 78 10.02 15.98 29.82
N ARG A 79 10.20 17.30 29.95
CA ARG A 79 10.57 18.05 31.20
C ARG A 79 11.51 17.30 32.16
N GLY A 80 12.72 16.94 31.71
CA GLY A 80 13.81 16.47 32.58
C GLY A 80 13.86 14.95 32.84
N ARG A 81 13.04 14.14 32.15
CA ARG A 81 13.02 12.67 32.29
C ARG A 81 13.82 11.92 31.22
N ALA A 82 14.71 12.60 30.50
CA ALA A 82 15.48 12.03 29.40
C ALA A 82 16.97 12.36 29.51
N VAL A 83 17.80 11.36 29.25
CA VAL A 83 19.26 11.45 29.16
C VAL A 83 19.67 11.26 27.70
N TRP A 84 20.49 12.17 27.16
CA TRP A 84 20.95 12.14 25.77
C TRP A 84 22.44 11.84 25.67
N VAL A 85 22.80 10.84 24.88
CA VAL A 85 24.18 10.38 24.70
C VAL A 85 24.48 10.14 23.23
N ALA A 86 25.59 10.69 22.74
CA ALA A 86 26.11 10.38 21.41
C ALA A 86 26.94 9.08 21.41
N GLY A 87 26.95 8.38 20.27
CA GLY A 87 27.82 7.24 19.98
C GLY A 87 29.32 7.53 20.11
N GLY A 88 30.18 6.53 19.83
CA GLY A 88 31.65 6.64 19.88
C GLY A 88 32.35 5.38 20.40
N SER A 89 33.60 5.52 20.87
CA SER A 89 34.36 4.39 21.44
C SER A 89 33.64 3.75 22.64
N ARG A 90 33.80 2.43 22.86
CA ARG A 90 33.11 1.70 23.95
C ARG A 90 33.34 2.36 25.32
N ALA A 91 34.59 2.68 25.65
CA ALA A 91 34.94 3.31 26.93
C ALA A 91 34.34 4.72 27.05
N GLY A 92 34.45 5.54 25.99
CA GLY A 92 33.88 6.89 25.97
C GLY A 92 32.36 6.90 26.06
N PHE A 93 31.69 5.94 25.40
CA PHE A 93 30.24 5.76 25.44
C PHE A 93 29.74 5.46 26.86
N TRP A 94 30.31 4.44 27.51
CA TRP A 94 29.92 4.07 28.87
C TRP A 94 30.21 5.17 29.89
N HIS A 95 31.32 5.90 29.72
CA HIS A 95 31.65 7.04 30.56
C HIS A 95 30.61 8.17 30.42
N ARG A 96 30.27 8.56 29.18
CA ARG A 96 29.23 9.58 28.93
C ARG A 96 27.87 9.16 29.45
N LEU A 97 27.48 7.91 29.21
CA LEU A 97 26.18 7.39 29.64
C LEU A 97 26.04 7.37 31.16
N THR A 98 27.01 6.79 31.87
CA THR A 98 26.97 6.74 33.34
C THR A 98 27.03 8.14 33.96
N THR A 99 27.83 9.05 33.39
CA THR A 99 27.88 10.45 33.83
C THR A 99 26.53 11.16 33.63
N ALA A 100 25.92 11.00 32.46
CA ALA A 100 24.66 11.67 32.14
C ALA A 100 23.49 11.15 33.00
N VAL A 101 23.45 9.84 33.29
CA VAL A 101 22.47 9.27 34.24
C VAL A 101 22.75 9.75 35.67
N ALA A 102 24.01 9.83 36.11
CA ALA A 102 24.36 10.31 37.44
C ALA A 102 23.96 11.78 37.65
N THR A 103 24.07 12.62 36.62
CA THR A 103 23.63 14.02 36.68
C THR A 103 22.11 14.20 36.64
N SER A 104 21.35 13.17 36.25
CA SER A 104 19.89 13.26 36.11
C SER A 104 19.15 13.14 37.46
N THR A 105 19.73 12.45 38.45
CA THR A 105 19.15 12.32 39.80
C THR A 105 20.23 12.21 40.89
N PRO A 106 20.04 12.81 42.09
CA PRO A 106 21.00 12.71 43.19
C PRO A 106 21.28 11.26 43.65
N ILE A 107 20.25 10.41 43.64
CA ILE A 107 20.33 8.99 44.05
C ILE A 107 21.21 8.18 43.08
N ALA A 108 21.17 8.50 41.77
CA ALA A 108 22.03 7.86 40.79
C ALA A 108 23.51 8.23 40.98
N SER A 109 23.82 9.42 41.50
CA SER A 109 25.20 9.85 41.80
C SER A 109 25.82 9.05 42.94
N GLU A 110 25.06 8.75 44.00
CA GLU A 110 25.53 7.95 45.14
C GLU A 110 25.73 6.47 44.77
N ALA A 111 24.81 5.89 43.99
CA ALA A 111 24.96 4.53 43.46
C ALA A 111 26.13 4.39 42.46
N ALA A 112 26.45 5.46 41.73
CA ALA A 112 27.58 5.48 40.79
C ALA A 112 28.95 5.52 41.49
N ALA A 113 29.01 5.83 42.79
CA ALA A 113 30.24 5.93 43.58
C ALA A 113 30.69 4.59 44.20
N THR A 114 29.81 3.58 44.24
CA THR A 114 30.06 2.28 44.88
C THR A 114 30.42 1.14 43.90
N ALA A 115 30.30 1.37 42.59
CA ALA A 115 30.59 0.41 41.53
C ALA A 115 32.00 0.58 40.93
N ASP A 116 32.57 -0.49 40.37
CA ASP A 116 33.85 -0.47 39.66
C ASP A 116 33.78 0.50 38.45
N PRO A 117 34.64 1.53 38.37
CA PRO A 117 34.69 2.47 37.24
C PRO A 117 34.95 1.80 35.87
N ALA A 118 35.52 0.60 35.85
CA ALA A 118 35.87 -0.12 34.62
C ALA A 118 34.69 -0.89 33.99
N ASP A 119 33.64 -1.21 34.76
CA ASP A 119 32.47 -1.97 34.29
C ASP A 119 31.22 -1.08 34.13
N GLY A 120 31.15 -0.43 32.96
CA GLY A 120 30.03 0.44 32.58
C GLY A 120 28.64 -0.20 32.70
N PRO A 121 28.41 -1.42 32.16
CA PRO A 121 27.14 -2.15 32.29
C PRO A 121 26.72 -2.39 33.74
N ALA A 122 27.62 -2.89 34.60
CA ALA A 122 27.31 -3.17 36.00
C ALA A 122 26.99 -1.89 36.78
N ARG A 123 27.76 -0.81 36.52
CA ARG A 123 27.52 0.51 37.11
C ARG A 123 26.14 1.06 36.73
N LEU A 124 25.77 0.98 35.46
CA LEU A 124 24.44 1.42 35.02
C LEU A 124 23.34 0.56 35.66
N ALA A 125 23.47 -0.76 35.69
CA ALA A 125 22.47 -1.65 36.29
C ALA A 125 22.23 -1.30 37.78
N GLY A 126 23.29 -1.03 38.54
CA GLY A 126 23.20 -0.54 39.91
C GLY A 126 22.43 0.78 40.01
N MET A 127 22.74 1.76 39.17
CA MET A 127 22.04 3.05 39.17
C MET A 127 20.56 2.93 38.81
N LEU A 128 20.21 2.11 37.82
CA LEU A 128 18.81 1.93 37.38
C LEU A 128 17.97 1.16 38.41
N GLY A 129 18.57 0.28 39.22
CA GLY A 129 17.89 -0.50 40.24
C GLY A 129 17.27 0.34 41.37
N TYR A 130 17.82 1.54 41.63
CA TYR A 130 17.31 2.45 42.66
C TYR A 130 16.34 3.52 42.12
N MET A 131 16.01 3.49 40.82
CA MET A 131 15.15 4.51 40.22
C MET A 131 13.66 4.17 40.36
N SER A 132 12.93 5.07 41.00
CA SER A 132 11.46 5.02 41.13
C SER A 132 10.73 5.89 40.10
N SER A 133 11.43 6.82 39.43
CA SER A 133 10.88 7.70 38.41
C SER A 133 11.20 7.22 36.98
N PRO A 134 10.28 7.38 36.01
CA PRO A 134 10.53 7.01 34.62
C PRO A 134 11.71 7.77 34.00
N LEU A 135 12.64 7.04 33.38
CA LEU A 135 13.81 7.60 32.69
C LEU A 135 13.89 7.09 31.25
N ALA A 136 14.01 8.00 30.29
CA ALA A 136 14.35 7.68 28.90
C ALA A 136 15.84 7.88 28.65
N ILE A 137 16.51 6.87 28.10
CA ILE A 137 17.90 6.94 27.64
C ILE A 137 17.86 7.04 26.12
N VAL A 138 18.27 8.17 25.57
CA VAL A 138 18.37 8.43 24.13
C VAL A 138 19.81 8.28 23.69
N VAL A 139 20.06 7.34 22.77
CA VAL A 139 21.35 7.16 22.11
C VAL A 139 21.23 7.66 20.67
N ASP A 140 21.91 8.77 20.37
CA ASP A 140 21.95 9.34 19.01
C ASP A 140 23.17 8.83 18.23
N ASP A 141 22.97 8.63 16.92
CA ASP A 141 23.93 8.03 15.98
C ASP A 141 24.55 6.71 16.48
N CYS A 142 23.70 5.71 16.75
CA CYS A 142 24.10 4.39 17.25
C CYS A 142 25.12 3.66 16.34
N ASN A 143 25.19 4.02 15.05
CA ASN A 143 26.12 3.41 14.10
C ASN A 143 27.59 3.81 14.36
N ASP A 144 27.83 4.95 15.04
CA ASP A 144 29.17 5.39 15.46
C ASP A 144 29.61 4.78 16.79
N VAL A 145 28.78 3.92 17.42
CA VAL A 145 29.23 3.11 18.55
C VAL A 145 30.19 2.06 18.01
N ALA A 146 31.48 2.29 18.22
CA ALA A 146 32.58 1.51 17.62
C ALA A 146 32.57 0.00 17.96
N ASN A 147 31.73 -0.43 18.90
CA ASN A 147 31.52 -1.84 19.21
C ASN A 147 30.01 -2.17 19.40
N PRO A 148 29.43 -3.04 18.54
CA PRO A 148 28.07 -3.56 18.69
C PRO A 148 27.75 -4.13 20.08
N ASP A 149 28.74 -4.70 20.77
CA ASP A 149 28.59 -5.28 22.09
C ASP A 149 28.14 -4.25 23.13
N ALA A 150 28.56 -2.98 23.00
CA ALA A 150 28.19 -1.94 23.96
C ALA A 150 26.68 -1.63 23.92
N LEU A 151 26.09 -1.64 22.73
CA LEU A 151 24.64 -1.49 22.58
C LEU A 151 23.89 -2.74 23.04
N ALA A 152 24.45 -3.93 22.78
CA ALA A 152 23.86 -5.19 23.24
C ALA A 152 23.84 -5.27 24.78
N ASP A 153 24.93 -4.89 25.42
CA ASP A 153 25.06 -4.80 26.88
C ASP A 153 24.06 -3.78 27.45
N LEU A 154 23.95 -2.59 26.87
CA LEU A 154 22.96 -1.58 27.29
C LEU A 154 21.52 -2.09 27.16
N ALA A 155 21.19 -2.69 26.01
CA ALA A 155 19.87 -3.26 25.79
C ALA A 155 19.58 -4.38 26.80
N GLN A 156 20.58 -5.20 27.12
CA GLN A 156 20.46 -6.25 28.14
C GLN A 156 20.17 -5.67 29.52
N VAL A 157 20.93 -4.65 29.96
CA VAL A 157 20.77 -3.96 31.25
C VAL A 157 19.35 -3.39 31.39
N VAL A 158 18.84 -2.71 30.36
CA VAL A 158 17.47 -2.14 30.35
C VAL A 158 16.39 -3.24 30.34
N ARG A 159 16.66 -4.38 29.71
CA ARG A 159 15.71 -5.50 29.70
C ARG A 159 15.57 -6.14 31.08
N THR A 160 16.69 -6.27 31.81
CA THR A 160 16.73 -6.90 33.14
C THR A 160 16.44 -5.95 34.29
N SER A 161 16.38 -4.63 34.05
CA SER A 161 16.08 -3.66 35.11
C SER A 161 14.61 -3.70 35.51
N ASP A 162 14.33 -3.69 36.81
CA ASP A 162 12.95 -3.60 37.34
C ASP A 162 12.38 -2.16 37.28
N GLY A 163 13.23 -1.15 37.11
CA GLY A 163 12.84 0.25 37.04
C GLY A 163 12.10 0.65 35.75
N PRO A 164 11.37 1.78 35.76
CA PRO A 164 10.63 2.33 34.60
C PRO A 164 11.56 2.99 33.57
N VAL A 165 12.50 2.22 33.03
CA VAL A 165 13.54 2.72 32.10
C VAL A 165 13.15 2.39 30.67
N ARG A 166 13.31 3.36 29.77
CA ARG A 166 13.10 3.21 28.33
C ARG A 166 14.39 3.51 27.57
N LEU A 167 14.74 2.65 26.63
CA LEU A 167 15.85 2.86 25.70
C LEU A 167 15.31 3.36 24.36
N VAL A 168 15.83 4.47 23.87
CA VAL A 168 15.51 5.06 22.57
C VAL A 168 16.79 5.13 21.75
N LEU A 169 16.82 4.44 20.61
CA LEU A 169 17.99 4.36 19.74
C LEU A 169 17.71 5.08 18.42
N ALA A 170 18.53 6.06 18.05
CA ALA A 170 18.57 6.61 16.69
C ALA A 170 19.70 5.97 15.89
N CYS A 171 19.33 5.25 14.84
CA CYS A 171 20.26 4.49 13.98
C CYS A 171 20.13 4.93 12.53
N ARG A 172 21.21 4.85 11.74
CA ARG A 172 21.12 5.06 10.27
C ARG A 172 20.56 3.84 9.54
N GLY A 173 20.74 2.66 10.11
CA GLY A 173 20.21 1.40 9.61
C GLY A 173 19.77 0.48 10.74
N THR A 174 19.64 -0.82 10.46
CA THR A 174 19.17 -1.77 11.49
C THR A 174 20.24 -1.97 12.57
N PRO A 175 19.95 -1.69 13.86
CA PRO A 175 20.93 -1.91 14.92
C PRO A 175 21.27 -3.39 15.03
N ALA A 176 22.53 -3.70 15.35
CA ALA A 176 23.03 -5.05 15.59
C ALA A 176 22.54 -5.61 16.94
N LEU A 177 21.22 -5.65 17.13
CA LEU A 177 20.55 -6.12 18.34
C LEU A 177 19.61 -7.28 17.99
N PRO A 178 19.40 -8.25 18.90
CA PRO A 178 18.43 -9.33 18.73
C PRO A 178 16.98 -8.79 18.90
N LEU A 179 16.53 -7.95 17.98
CA LEU A 179 15.21 -7.26 18.02
C LEU A 179 14.03 -8.24 18.08
N HIS A 180 14.20 -9.47 17.59
CA HIS A 180 13.17 -10.51 17.65
C HIS A 180 12.71 -10.79 19.10
N ARG A 181 13.61 -10.71 20.09
CA ARG A 181 13.27 -10.93 21.51
C ARG A 181 12.29 -9.88 22.01
N TRP A 182 12.61 -8.61 21.78
CA TRP A 182 11.77 -7.46 22.15
C TRP A 182 10.43 -7.47 21.41
N ARG A 183 10.38 -7.96 20.17
CA ARG A 183 9.13 -8.13 19.42
C ARG A 183 8.22 -9.20 20.03
N THR A 184 8.77 -10.36 20.39
CA THR A 184 8.00 -11.44 21.03
C THR A 184 7.38 -10.98 22.35
N ASP A 185 8.12 -10.18 23.11
CA ASP A 185 7.68 -9.64 24.41
C ASP A 185 6.77 -8.41 24.27
N ARG A 186 6.51 -7.95 23.03
CA ARG A 186 5.75 -6.70 22.73
C ARG A 186 6.36 -5.45 23.37
N GLN A 187 7.67 -5.44 23.59
CA GLN A 187 8.41 -4.33 24.21
C GLN A 187 9.18 -3.47 23.19
N LEU A 188 8.92 -3.64 21.88
CA LEU A 188 9.58 -2.89 20.81
C LEU A 188 8.59 -1.97 20.07
N VAL A 189 8.94 -0.70 19.98
CA VAL A 189 8.40 0.24 18.98
C VAL A 189 9.49 0.51 17.94
N MET A 190 9.17 0.38 16.66
CA MET A 190 10.06 0.84 15.58
C MET A 190 9.40 1.98 14.80
N LEU A 191 10.22 2.98 14.47
CA LEU A 191 9.91 4.06 13.55
C LEU A 191 10.95 4.00 12.43
N GLY A 192 10.51 3.65 11.23
CA GLY A 192 11.33 3.53 10.03
C GLY A 192 11.26 4.78 9.14
N GLU A 193 11.79 4.64 7.93
CA GLU A 193 11.72 5.67 6.88
C GLU A 193 10.27 6.06 6.57
N ASP A 194 9.37 5.08 6.42
CA ASP A 194 7.98 5.32 6.03
C ASP A 194 7.22 6.15 7.09
N GLU A 195 7.46 5.91 8.39
CA GLU A 195 6.90 6.74 9.46
C GLU A 195 7.55 8.13 9.57
N LEU A 196 8.85 8.22 9.27
CA LEU A 196 9.59 9.48 9.35
C LEU A 196 9.41 10.36 8.12
N ALA A 197 8.91 9.81 7.02
CA ALA A 197 8.59 10.55 5.81
C ALA A 197 7.57 11.64 6.08
N LEU A 198 7.79 12.83 5.52
CA LEU A 198 6.81 13.91 5.65
C LEU A 198 5.53 13.54 4.89
N SER A 199 4.39 13.80 5.53
CA SER A 199 3.11 13.82 4.84
C SER A 199 3.04 15.02 3.87
N VAL A 200 2.03 15.04 3.00
CA VAL A 200 1.80 16.19 2.10
C VAL A 200 1.55 17.47 2.90
N ASP A 201 0.81 17.37 4.02
CA ASP A 201 0.57 18.51 4.92
C ASP A 201 1.85 18.98 5.62
N GLU A 202 2.63 18.04 6.16
CA GLU A 202 3.92 18.36 6.81
C GLU A 202 4.92 18.97 5.81
N ALA A 203 4.92 18.51 4.55
CA ALA A 203 5.71 19.10 3.49
C ALA A 203 5.22 20.51 3.15
N ALA A 204 3.90 20.74 3.08
CA ALA A 204 3.34 22.07 2.84
C ALA A 204 3.74 23.07 3.94
N ASP A 205 3.70 22.65 5.21
CA ASP A 205 4.16 23.46 6.34
C ASP A 205 5.66 23.80 6.23
N LEU A 206 6.47 22.85 5.74
CA LEU A 206 7.90 23.07 5.51
C LEU A 206 8.15 24.16 4.45
N PHE A 207 7.46 24.08 3.30
CA PHE A 207 7.58 25.06 2.22
C PHE A 207 7.08 26.44 2.65
N ALA A 208 5.92 26.49 3.33
CA ALA A 208 5.38 27.72 3.89
C ALA A 208 6.34 28.38 4.89
N GLY A 209 6.99 27.58 5.74
CA GLY A 209 8.01 28.05 6.69
C GLY A 209 9.28 28.61 6.05
N GLN A 210 9.56 28.27 4.78
CA GLN A 210 10.64 28.87 3.97
C GLN A 210 10.14 29.93 2.99
N GLN A 211 8.89 30.39 3.15
CA GLN A 211 8.25 31.40 2.30
C GLN A 211 8.15 30.99 0.81
N VAL A 212 8.08 29.69 0.53
CA VAL A 212 7.89 29.13 -0.81
C VAL A 212 6.42 28.74 -1.00
N ALA A 213 5.74 29.38 -1.96
CA ALA A 213 4.36 29.06 -2.29
C ALA A 213 4.31 28.11 -3.50
N LEU A 214 3.84 26.87 -3.28
CA LEU A 214 3.62 25.88 -4.33
C LEU A 214 2.18 25.36 -4.26
N PRO A 215 1.56 25.01 -5.40
CA PRO A 215 0.32 24.24 -5.42
C PRO A 215 0.49 22.91 -4.67
N ARG A 216 -0.58 22.48 -3.97
CA ARG A 216 -0.58 21.24 -3.18
C ARG A 216 -0.21 20.00 -4.02
N LEU A 217 -0.60 19.97 -5.29
CA LEU A 217 -0.25 18.90 -6.24
C LEU A 217 1.27 18.85 -6.50
N ALA A 218 1.91 20.00 -6.74
CA ALA A 218 3.36 20.07 -6.93
C ALA A 218 4.14 19.65 -5.67
N ILE A 219 3.60 19.96 -4.48
CA ILE A 219 4.16 19.48 -3.20
C ILE A 219 4.03 17.96 -3.09
N ALA A 220 2.87 17.40 -3.46
CA ALA A 220 2.66 15.96 -3.47
C ALA A 220 3.61 15.24 -4.44
N ASP A 221 3.83 15.80 -5.64
CA ASP A 221 4.76 15.27 -6.64
C ASP A 221 6.21 15.30 -6.14
N LEU A 222 6.66 16.42 -5.56
CA LEU A 222 7.98 16.53 -4.95
C LEU A 222 8.17 15.54 -3.81
N ARG A 223 7.16 15.44 -2.94
CA ARG A 223 7.15 14.49 -1.83
C ARG A 223 7.23 13.06 -2.34
N ALA A 224 6.52 12.70 -3.40
CA ALA A 224 6.57 11.37 -3.99
C ALA A 224 7.97 11.07 -4.57
N GLN A 225 8.53 12.01 -5.34
CA GLN A 225 9.84 11.84 -5.98
C GLN A 225 11.00 11.75 -4.96
N MET A 226 10.87 12.41 -3.81
CA MET A 226 11.84 12.36 -2.70
C MET A 226 11.43 11.40 -1.57
N GLU A 227 10.34 10.65 -1.73
CA GLU A 227 9.78 9.73 -0.74
C GLU A 227 9.49 10.35 0.64
N GLY A 228 9.27 11.68 0.70
CA GLY A 228 9.11 12.42 1.95
C GLY A 228 10.40 12.65 2.73
N TRP A 229 11.57 12.46 2.10
CA TRP A 229 12.87 12.69 2.70
C TRP A 229 13.02 14.13 3.20
N VAL A 230 13.03 14.30 4.53
CA VAL A 230 13.00 15.61 5.21
C VAL A 230 14.09 16.55 4.71
N THR A 231 15.35 16.09 4.67
CA THR A 231 16.46 16.94 4.23
C THR A 231 16.40 17.24 2.74
N GLY A 232 15.99 16.28 1.91
CA GLY A 232 15.78 16.50 0.48
C GLY A 232 14.75 17.58 0.19
N LEU A 233 13.58 17.50 0.83
CA LEU A 233 12.52 18.50 0.70
C LEU A 233 12.95 19.88 1.22
N ARG A 234 13.78 19.92 2.27
CA ARG A 234 14.37 21.16 2.77
C ARG A 234 15.32 21.79 1.76
N LEU A 235 16.23 21.00 1.17
CA LEU A 235 17.14 21.46 0.12
C LEU A 235 16.38 21.95 -1.11
N ALA A 236 15.29 21.26 -1.47
CA ALA A 236 14.41 21.69 -2.55
C ALA A 236 13.74 23.02 -2.26
N ALA A 237 13.17 23.20 -1.06
CA ALA A 237 12.61 24.48 -0.63
C ALA A 237 13.67 25.60 -0.64
N THR A 238 14.91 25.32 -0.20
CA THR A 238 16.02 26.29 -0.25
C THR A 238 16.39 26.66 -1.69
N ALA A 239 16.47 25.69 -2.61
CA ALA A 239 16.72 25.96 -4.03
C ALA A 239 15.63 26.85 -4.64
N LEU A 240 14.37 26.56 -4.34
CA LEU A 240 13.20 27.26 -4.89
C LEU A 240 13.02 28.66 -4.30
N ALA A 241 13.40 28.88 -3.03
CA ALA A 241 13.37 30.21 -2.40
C ALA A 241 14.26 31.24 -3.10
N HIS A 242 15.26 30.79 -3.85
CA HIS A 242 16.17 31.64 -4.62
C HIS A 242 15.73 31.87 -6.08
N GLN A 243 14.58 31.35 -6.50
CA GLN A 243 14.08 31.50 -7.88
C GLN A 243 13.03 32.62 -7.99
N ALA A 244 13.15 33.44 -9.03
CA ALA A 244 12.30 34.62 -9.24
C ALA A 244 10.94 34.30 -9.90
N GLU A 245 10.76 33.11 -10.49
CA GLU A 245 9.53 32.70 -11.19
C GLU A 245 9.00 31.34 -10.69
N PRO A 246 7.67 31.12 -10.74
CA PRO A 246 7.06 29.84 -10.39
C PRO A 246 7.46 28.74 -11.38
N VAL A 247 8.13 27.71 -10.86
CA VAL A 247 8.73 26.63 -11.66
C VAL A 247 7.65 25.72 -12.26
N GLN A 248 7.71 25.48 -13.58
CA GLN A 248 6.82 24.53 -14.27
C GLN A 248 7.16 23.05 -13.97
N ALA A 249 8.39 22.76 -13.55
CA ALA A 249 8.88 21.43 -13.18
C ALA A 249 9.49 21.44 -11.77
N PRO A 250 8.87 20.83 -10.75
CA PRO A 250 9.31 20.99 -9.35
C PRO A 250 10.73 20.49 -9.05
N LEU A 251 11.25 19.51 -9.79
CA LEU A 251 12.64 19.03 -9.71
C LEU A 251 13.48 19.54 -10.89
N ASP A 252 14.12 20.69 -10.71
CA ASP A 252 15.05 21.25 -11.70
C ASP A 252 16.51 20.82 -11.43
N ALA A 253 17.43 21.34 -12.25
CA ALA A 253 18.86 21.07 -12.09
C ALA A 253 19.42 21.60 -10.76
N GLY A 254 18.92 22.73 -10.26
CA GLY A 254 19.40 23.37 -9.04
C GLY A 254 19.09 22.56 -7.78
N VAL A 255 17.87 22.00 -7.69
CA VAL A 255 17.51 21.07 -6.62
C VAL A 255 18.42 19.83 -6.63
N ILE A 256 18.66 19.25 -7.81
CA ILE A 256 19.50 18.06 -7.95
C ILE A 256 20.95 18.36 -7.55
N ASP A 257 21.48 19.55 -7.86
CA ASP A 257 22.84 19.95 -7.50
C ASP A 257 23.02 20.06 -5.97
N LEU A 258 22.12 20.73 -5.26
CA LEU A 258 22.18 20.80 -3.78
C LEU A 258 22.05 19.43 -3.12
N VAL A 259 21.18 18.57 -3.66
CA VAL A 259 21.03 17.19 -3.18
C VAL A 259 22.30 16.37 -3.45
N ALA A 260 22.95 16.58 -4.61
CA ALA A 260 24.20 15.91 -4.96
C ALA A 260 25.33 16.30 -4.01
N ASP A 261 25.45 17.59 -3.66
CA ASP A 261 26.47 18.07 -2.72
C ASP A 261 26.28 17.44 -1.33
N TYR A 262 25.04 17.41 -0.83
CA TYR A 262 24.74 16.76 0.44
C TYR A 262 25.05 15.25 0.41
N LEU A 263 24.57 14.53 -0.60
CA LEU A 263 24.80 13.09 -0.72
C LEU A 263 26.30 12.77 -0.90
N GLY A 264 27.02 13.63 -1.62
CA GLY A 264 28.47 13.58 -1.75
C GLY A 264 29.19 13.61 -0.41
N ALA A 265 28.87 14.60 0.43
CA ALA A 265 29.52 14.80 1.72
C ALA A 265 29.08 13.80 2.81
N GLU A 266 27.78 13.54 2.95
CA GLU A 266 27.24 12.79 4.08
C GLU A 266 27.14 11.27 3.84
N VAL A 267 27.06 10.85 2.58
CA VAL A 267 26.86 9.44 2.21
C VAL A 267 28.06 8.91 1.44
N LEU A 268 28.36 9.48 0.28
CA LEU A 268 29.34 8.92 -0.65
C LEU A 268 30.79 9.03 -0.16
N ALA A 269 31.16 10.10 0.56
CA ALA A 269 32.51 10.28 1.11
C ALA A 269 32.91 9.23 2.15
N ARG A 270 31.94 8.55 2.77
CA ARG A 270 32.17 7.51 3.79
C ARG A 270 32.30 6.11 3.20
N LEU A 271 32.05 5.94 1.89
CA LEU A 271 32.10 4.64 1.21
C LEU A 271 33.49 4.35 0.66
N ASP A 272 33.85 3.07 0.64
CA ASP A 272 35.04 2.61 -0.08
C ASP A 272 34.95 2.99 -1.59
N PRO A 273 36.06 3.46 -2.21
CA PRO A 273 36.05 3.87 -3.62
C PRO A 273 35.58 2.80 -4.60
N GLN A 274 35.80 1.51 -4.32
CA GLN A 274 35.31 0.42 -5.16
C GLN A 274 33.79 0.27 -5.05
N VAL A 275 33.25 0.42 -3.84
CA VAL A 275 31.80 0.38 -3.59
C VAL A 275 31.10 1.58 -4.22
N ARG A 276 31.71 2.78 -4.14
CA ARG A 276 31.19 3.97 -4.86
C ARG A 276 31.12 3.74 -6.37
N ARG A 277 32.19 3.23 -7.00
CA ARG A 277 32.20 2.92 -8.44
C ARG A 277 31.12 1.90 -8.84
N MET A 278 30.95 0.88 -8.00
CA MET A 278 29.91 -0.13 -8.19
C MET A 278 28.51 0.48 -8.11
N LEU A 279 28.23 1.37 -7.15
CA LEU A 279 26.94 2.07 -7.05
C LEU A 279 26.67 2.98 -8.25
N VAL A 280 27.70 3.63 -8.78
CA VAL A 280 27.60 4.42 -10.03
C VAL A 280 27.20 3.52 -11.20
N GLU A 281 27.84 2.36 -11.39
CA GLU A 281 27.43 1.41 -12.45
C GLU A 281 26.03 0.82 -12.20
N ALA A 282 25.70 0.50 -10.95
CA ALA A 282 24.41 -0.06 -10.58
C ALA A 282 23.25 0.93 -10.73
N SER A 283 23.52 2.23 -10.76
CA SER A 283 22.51 3.29 -10.91
C SER A 283 21.71 3.22 -12.22
N VAL A 284 22.20 2.46 -13.21
CA VAL A 284 21.43 2.22 -14.46
C VAL A 284 20.17 1.38 -14.23
N ALA A 285 20.12 0.61 -13.13
CA ALA A 285 19.00 -0.23 -12.76
C ALA A 285 18.35 0.33 -11.47
N GLU A 286 17.03 0.49 -11.50
CA GLU A 286 16.29 1.02 -10.36
C GLU A 286 16.19 0.00 -9.21
N ARG A 287 16.01 -1.27 -9.57
CA ARG A 287 15.95 -2.41 -8.65
C ARG A 287 17.08 -3.38 -8.97
N LEU A 288 17.71 -3.91 -7.93
CA LEU A 288 18.91 -4.72 -7.99
C LEU A 288 18.70 -6.02 -7.22
N THR A 289 19.05 -7.15 -7.83
CA THR A 289 19.34 -8.38 -7.09
C THR A 289 20.85 -8.53 -6.94
N ALA A 290 21.29 -9.44 -6.07
CA ALA A 290 22.70 -9.81 -5.99
C ALA A 290 23.25 -10.27 -7.35
N ASP A 291 22.47 -11.07 -8.09
CA ASP A 291 22.86 -11.60 -9.40
C ASP A 291 22.95 -10.51 -10.47
N LEU A 292 22.02 -9.56 -10.47
CA LEU A 292 22.07 -8.42 -11.39
C LEU A 292 23.26 -7.51 -11.08
N LEU A 293 23.54 -7.26 -9.80
CA LEU A 293 24.70 -6.47 -9.37
C LEU A 293 26.02 -7.13 -9.81
N ASN A 294 26.14 -8.43 -9.60
CA ASN A 294 27.28 -9.24 -10.04
C ASN A 294 27.43 -9.18 -11.57
N THR A 295 26.34 -9.30 -12.31
CA THR A 295 26.32 -9.22 -13.78
C THR A 295 26.75 -7.84 -14.30
N LEU A 296 26.30 -6.78 -13.64
CA LEU A 296 26.64 -5.40 -14.01
C LEU A 296 28.12 -5.09 -13.78
N THR A 297 28.63 -5.45 -12.60
CA THR A 297 29.93 -4.98 -12.08
C THR A 297 31.05 -6.01 -12.22
N GLY A 298 30.74 -7.25 -12.61
CA GLY A 298 31.68 -8.37 -12.65
C GLY A 298 32.06 -8.93 -11.28
N ARG A 299 31.36 -8.53 -10.21
CA ARG A 299 31.57 -9.02 -8.84
C ARG A 299 30.93 -10.39 -8.62
N VAL A 300 31.28 -11.01 -7.49
CA VAL A 300 30.69 -12.27 -7.02
C VAL A 300 30.06 -12.16 -5.63
N ASP A 301 30.39 -11.09 -4.91
CA ASP A 301 30.00 -10.84 -3.51
C ASP A 301 28.81 -9.87 -3.37
N GLY A 302 28.04 -9.66 -4.45
CA GLY A 302 26.94 -8.68 -4.49
C GLY A 302 25.92 -8.81 -3.36
N ALA A 303 25.58 -10.04 -2.94
CA ALA A 303 24.67 -10.27 -1.82
C ALA A 303 25.22 -9.71 -0.48
N ALA A 304 26.51 -9.94 -0.20
CA ALA A 304 27.14 -9.47 1.02
C ALA A 304 27.28 -7.94 1.03
N VAL A 305 27.65 -7.36 -0.11
CA VAL A 305 27.76 -5.91 -0.28
C VAL A 305 26.41 -5.22 -0.09
N LEU A 306 25.34 -5.70 -0.74
CA LEU A 306 24.00 -5.08 -0.62
C LEU A 306 23.48 -5.16 0.81
N ALA A 307 23.67 -6.30 1.48
CA ALA A 307 23.31 -6.45 2.88
C ALA A 307 24.11 -5.51 3.79
N ASP A 308 25.40 -5.31 3.51
CA ASP A 308 26.25 -4.39 4.27
C ASP A 308 25.83 -2.93 4.09
N LEU A 309 25.60 -2.50 2.84
CA LEU A 309 25.11 -1.16 2.52
C LEU A 309 23.78 -0.84 3.21
N GLN A 310 22.84 -1.79 3.22
CA GLN A 310 21.57 -1.64 3.94
C GLN A 310 21.80 -1.52 5.46
N ARG A 311 22.71 -2.31 6.05
CA ARG A 311 23.03 -2.21 7.49
C ARG A 311 23.65 -0.86 7.84
N GLN A 312 24.54 -0.35 6.99
CA GLN A 312 25.18 0.96 7.18
C GLN A 312 24.20 2.13 7.03
N GLY A 313 23.00 1.90 6.48
CA GLY A 313 22.02 2.95 6.24
C GLY A 313 22.37 3.83 5.04
N VAL A 314 23.15 3.29 4.10
CA VAL A 314 23.25 3.85 2.74
C VAL A 314 21.85 3.73 2.15
N PHE A 315 21.40 4.76 1.42
CA PHE A 315 20.06 4.94 0.87
C PHE A 315 19.64 3.80 -0.11
N ILE A 316 19.56 2.57 0.40
CA ILE A 316 19.32 1.30 -0.24
C ILE A 316 18.42 0.52 0.68
N ARG A 317 17.26 0.11 0.15
CA ARG A 317 16.24 -0.62 0.90
C ARG A 317 16.00 -1.97 0.25
N ARG A 318 15.88 -3.02 1.06
CA ARG A 318 15.37 -4.31 0.59
C ARG A 318 13.86 -4.20 0.36
N CYS A 319 13.42 -4.52 -0.84
CA CYS A 319 12.02 -4.54 -1.19
C CYS A 319 11.33 -5.74 -0.51
N PRO A 320 10.08 -5.60 -0.04
CA PRO A 320 9.33 -6.70 0.58
C PRO A 320 8.84 -7.79 -0.41
N ALA A 321 9.34 -7.80 -1.65
CA ALA A 321 8.95 -8.75 -2.68
C ALA A 321 9.68 -10.11 -2.52
N PRO A 322 9.11 -11.22 -3.05
CA PRO A 322 9.84 -12.48 -3.17
C PRO A 322 11.04 -12.30 -4.12
N GLY A 323 12.22 -12.74 -3.67
CA GLY A 323 13.51 -12.45 -4.30
C GLY A 323 14.21 -11.29 -3.59
N ASP A 324 15.50 -11.43 -3.31
CA ASP A 324 16.31 -10.46 -2.56
C ASP A 324 16.57 -9.18 -3.37
N TRP A 325 15.50 -8.45 -3.65
CA TRP A 325 15.51 -7.19 -4.38
C TRP A 325 15.87 -6.04 -3.44
N TYR A 326 16.74 -5.18 -3.94
CA TYR A 326 17.15 -3.94 -3.32
C TYR A 326 16.80 -2.79 -4.25
N ARG A 327 16.44 -1.64 -3.69
CA ARG A 327 16.16 -0.41 -4.45
C ARG A 327 16.99 0.72 -3.88
N LEU A 328 17.68 1.43 -4.77
CA LEU A 328 18.34 2.69 -4.44
C LEU A 328 17.27 3.76 -4.22
N HIS A 329 17.43 4.61 -3.22
CA HIS A 329 16.54 5.76 -3.05
C HIS A 329 16.56 6.63 -4.34
N PRO A 330 15.41 7.14 -4.82
CA PRO A 330 15.32 7.79 -6.13
C PRO A 330 16.32 8.93 -6.32
N MET A 331 16.51 9.77 -5.29
CA MET A 331 17.47 10.88 -5.35
C MET A 331 18.92 10.41 -5.43
N LEU A 332 19.30 9.35 -4.71
CA LEU A 332 20.65 8.78 -4.78
C LEU A 332 20.90 8.19 -6.17
N SER A 333 19.95 7.41 -6.69
CA SER A 333 20.03 6.84 -8.03
C SER A 333 20.19 7.92 -9.11
N ARG A 334 19.39 8.99 -9.04
CA ARG A 334 19.44 10.10 -10.01
C ARG A 334 20.76 10.85 -9.99
N VAL A 335 21.33 11.11 -8.81
CA VAL A 335 22.65 11.76 -8.66
C VAL A 335 23.75 10.87 -9.24
N LEU A 336 23.77 9.58 -8.88
CA LEU A 336 24.77 8.62 -9.36
C LEU A 336 24.68 8.40 -10.88
N TYR A 337 23.47 8.29 -11.43
CA TYR A 337 23.27 8.12 -12.87
C TYR A 337 23.70 9.36 -13.67
N ARG A 338 23.46 10.56 -13.12
CA ARG A 338 23.95 11.82 -13.71
C ARG A 338 25.47 11.91 -13.68
N GLU A 339 26.11 11.48 -12.58
CA GLU A 339 27.57 11.35 -12.48
C GLU A 339 28.10 10.36 -13.53
N PHE A 340 27.48 9.18 -13.64
CA PHE A 340 27.89 8.16 -14.61
C PHE A 340 27.85 8.68 -16.06
N THR A 341 26.73 9.30 -16.42
CA THR A 341 26.50 9.84 -17.77
C THR A 341 27.44 10.98 -18.13
N ARG A 342 27.88 11.78 -17.14
CA ARG A 342 28.84 12.89 -17.35
C ARG A 342 30.25 12.38 -17.61
N HIS A 343 30.66 11.29 -16.95
CA HIS A 343 32.03 10.78 -17.04
C HIS A 343 32.26 9.86 -18.24
N ASP A 344 31.36 8.92 -18.54
CA ASP A 344 31.58 7.91 -19.58
C ASP A 344 30.28 7.37 -20.20
N ARG A 345 29.86 7.94 -21.34
CA ARG A 345 28.64 7.52 -22.05
C ARG A 345 28.73 6.11 -22.63
N ASP A 346 29.90 5.66 -23.04
CA ASP A 346 30.08 4.33 -23.65
C ASP A 346 29.94 3.22 -22.60
N ARG A 347 30.42 3.47 -21.38
CA ARG A 347 30.19 2.57 -20.24
C ARG A 347 28.73 2.51 -19.84
N VAL A 348 28.01 3.63 -19.86
CA VAL A 348 26.54 3.64 -19.62
C VAL A 348 25.83 2.75 -20.63
N GLY A 349 26.15 2.88 -21.92
CA GLY A 349 25.57 2.02 -22.96
C GLY A 349 25.91 0.53 -22.77
N ARG A 350 27.15 0.19 -22.35
CA ARG A 350 27.51 -1.19 -21.99
C ARG A 350 26.74 -1.72 -20.79
N ALA A 351 26.56 -0.90 -19.75
CA ALA A 351 25.82 -1.28 -18.56
C ALA A 351 24.36 -1.58 -18.89
N HIS A 352 23.68 -0.70 -19.64
CA HIS A 352 22.31 -0.97 -20.11
C HIS A 352 22.19 -2.27 -20.92
N ARG A 353 23.15 -2.59 -21.79
CA ARG A 353 23.15 -3.87 -22.53
C ARG A 353 23.24 -5.09 -21.62
N ARG A 354 24.10 -5.06 -20.60
CA ARG A 354 24.20 -6.15 -19.62
C ARG A 354 22.89 -6.36 -18.85
N VAL A 355 22.23 -5.26 -18.46
CA VAL A 355 20.93 -5.34 -17.78
C VAL A 355 19.86 -5.91 -18.71
N ALA A 356 19.83 -5.46 -19.96
CA ALA A 356 18.91 -5.99 -20.96
C ALA A 356 19.12 -7.50 -21.18
N ASP A 357 20.36 -7.95 -21.33
CA ASP A 357 20.70 -9.37 -21.52
C ASP A 357 20.27 -10.22 -20.32
N TRP A 358 20.44 -9.69 -19.10
CA TRP A 358 19.97 -10.34 -17.88
C TRP A 358 18.43 -10.46 -17.86
N HIS A 359 17.71 -9.37 -18.15
CA HIS A 359 16.24 -9.39 -18.20
C HIS A 359 15.69 -10.27 -19.32
N ARG A 360 16.39 -10.43 -20.46
CA ARG A 360 15.97 -11.36 -21.52
C ARG A 360 15.90 -12.82 -21.07
N VAL A 361 16.67 -13.19 -20.04
CA VAL A 361 16.71 -14.57 -19.53
C VAL A 361 15.77 -14.76 -18.35
N GLN A 362 15.69 -13.77 -17.45
CA GLN A 362 15.05 -13.95 -16.12
C GLN A 362 13.98 -12.91 -15.79
N GLY A 363 13.78 -11.91 -16.64
CA GLY A 363 12.96 -10.74 -16.34
C GLY A 363 11.80 -10.51 -17.32
N PRO A 364 10.94 -9.53 -17.02
CA PRO A 364 9.86 -9.17 -17.91
C PRO A 364 10.41 -8.54 -19.21
N PRO A 365 9.85 -8.88 -20.39
CA PRO A 365 10.36 -8.42 -21.68
C PRO A 365 10.50 -6.90 -21.82
N VAL A 366 9.60 -6.15 -21.19
CA VAL A 366 9.60 -4.69 -21.24
C VAL A 366 10.84 -4.06 -20.57
N GLU A 367 11.43 -4.71 -19.57
CA GLU A 367 12.68 -4.22 -18.95
C GLU A 367 13.87 -4.38 -19.89
N ALA A 368 13.93 -5.52 -20.60
CA ALA A 368 14.92 -5.70 -21.64
C ALA A 368 14.74 -4.66 -22.75
N LEU A 369 13.50 -4.43 -23.20
CA LEU A 369 13.16 -3.43 -24.21
C LEU A 369 13.65 -2.04 -23.81
N ARG A 370 13.29 -1.59 -22.61
CA ARG A 370 13.65 -0.28 -22.06
C ARG A 370 15.16 -0.05 -22.03
N HIS A 371 15.93 -1.05 -21.58
CA HIS A 371 17.38 -0.96 -21.53
C HIS A 371 18.05 -1.05 -22.92
N LEU A 372 17.47 -1.78 -23.88
CA LEU A 372 17.96 -1.79 -25.26
C LEU A 372 17.74 -0.44 -25.94
N LEU A 373 16.57 0.19 -25.75
CA LEU A 373 16.30 1.54 -26.24
C LEU A 373 17.27 2.56 -25.61
N ALA A 374 17.53 2.45 -24.30
CA ALA A 374 18.52 3.28 -23.60
C ALA A 374 19.95 3.13 -24.16
N ALA A 375 20.31 1.90 -24.52
CA ALA A 375 21.60 1.57 -25.15
C ALA A 375 21.65 1.92 -26.65
N ARG A 376 20.55 2.38 -27.25
CA ARG A 376 20.39 2.63 -28.70
C ARG A 376 20.58 1.38 -29.57
N GLU A 377 20.23 0.21 -29.02
CA GLU A 377 20.27 -1.09 -29.70
C GLU A 377 18.91 -1.37 -30.37
N TRP A 378 18.58 -0.59 -31.40
CA TRP A 378 17.24 -0.49 -32.00
C TRP A 378 16.69 -1.82 -32.55
N GLU A 379 17.48 -2.53 -33.33
CA GLU A 379 17.11 -3.83 -33.92
C GLU A 379 16.79 -4.86 -32.84
N ARG A 380 17.61 -4.91 -31.79
CA ARG A 380 17.42 -5.84 -30.67
C ARG A 380 16.17 -5.49 -29.86
N ALA A 381 15.84 -4.20 -29.74
CA ALA A 381 14.61 -3.73 -29.11
C ALA A 381 13.39 -4.16 -29.94
N ALA A 382 13.45 -4.01 -31.27
CA ALA A 382 12.42 -4.44 -32.19
C ALA A 382 12.14 -5.95 -32.10
N ASP A 383 13.20 -6.77 -32.05
CA ASP A 383 13.10 -8.22 -31.89
C ASP A 383 12.36 -8.61 -30.60
N VAL A 384 12.66 -7.93 -29.48
CA VAL A 384 12.00 -8.17 -28.20
C VAL A 384 10.51 -7.82 -28.29
N LEU A 385 10.19 -6.68 -28.90
CA LEU A 385 8.80 -6.28 -29.13
C LEU A 385 8.07 -7.31 -29.99
N HIS A 386 8.65 -7.68 -31.15
CA HIS A 386 8.00 -8.59 -32.10
C HIS A 386 7.66 -9.94 -31.46
N ARG A 387 8.51 -10.44 -30.54
CA ARG A 387 8.27 -11.70 -29.84
C ARG A 387 7.30 -11.58 -28.65
N HIS A 388 7.26 -10.45 -27.95
CA HIS A 388 6.59 -10.32 -26.65
C HIS A 388 5.50 -9.25 -26.58
N TRP A 389 5.06 -8.70 -27.72
CA TRP A 389 4.03 -7.65 -27.74
C TRP A 389 2.73 -8.02 -27.01
N PRO A 390 2.20 -9.27 -27.00
CA PRO A 390 0.96 -9.56 -26.28
C PRO A 390 1.09 -9.31 -24.77
N ASP A 391 2.21 -9.72 -24.18
CA ASP A 391 2.49 -9.55 -22.75
C ASP A 391 2.65 -8.08 -22.38
N ILE A 392 3.30 -7.31 -23.25
CA ILE A 392 3.56 -5.87 -23.06
C ILE A 392 2.24 -5.06 -23.13
N THR A 393 1.32 -5.40 -24.05
CA THR A 393 0.06 -4.64 -24.21
C THR A 393 -0.89 -4.71 -23.01
N ILE A 394 -0.79 -5.78 -22.21
CA ILE A 394 -1.59 -5.95 -20.98
C ILE A 394 -0.88 -5.40 -19.74
N GLY A 395 0.45 -5.28 -19.79
CA GLY A 395 1.41 -5.22 -18.69
C GLY A 395 1.14 -4.36 -17.44
N SER A 396 2.05 -4.52 -16.47
CA SER A 396 1.95 -4.11 -15.06
C SER A 396 1.87 -2.60 -14.75
N ARG A 397 1.93 -1.71 -15.75
CA ARG A 397 2.04 -0.24 -15.61
C ARG A 397 3.03 0.19 -14.52
N ARG A 398 4.23 0.62 -14.85
CA ARG A 398 5.22 1.00 -13.83
C ARG A 398 5.34 2.52 -13.72
N LEU A 399 4.44 3.15 -12.97
CA LEU A 399 4.48 4.60 -12.74
C LEU A 399 5.65 5.06 -11.87
N ASP A 400 6.21 4.17 -11.04
CA ASP A 400 7.31 4.52 -10.13
C ASP A 400 8.68 4.58 -10.83
N VAL A 401 8.74 4.16 -12.10
CA VAL A 401 9.97 4.07 -12.87
C VAL A 401 10.17 5.38 -13.61
N ALA A 402 11.25 6.10 -13.30
CA ALA A 402 11.60 7.29 -14.06
C ALA A 402 11.78 6.90 -15.55
N PRO A 403 11.14 7.61 -16.50
CA PRO A 403 11.25 7.28 -17.91
C PRO A 403 12.71 7.41 -18.32
N ILE A 404 13.26 6.37 -18.95
CA ILE A 404 14.58 6.53 -19.56
C ILE A 404 14.39 7.47 -20.75
N VAL A 405 15.10 8.59 -20.76
CA VAL A 405 15.02 9.56 -21.86
C VAL A 405 15.69 8.94 -23.08
N THR A 406 14.87 8.40 -23.97
CA THR A 406 15.30 7.82 -25.24
C THR A 406 15.18 8.88 -26.32
N SER A 407 16.27 9.13 -27.04
CA SER A 407 16.28 10.02 -28.20
C SER A 407 15.86 9.25 -29.44
N MET A 408 14.99 9.82 -30.26
CA MET A 408 14.61 9.23 -31.56
C MET A 408 15.85 8.96 -32.45
N PRO A 409 15.90 7.84 -33.20
CA PRO A 409 16.96 7.59 -34.15
C PRO A 409 16.80 8.45 -35.41
N GLY A 410 17.25 9.70 -35.33
CA GLY A 410 17.21 10.63 -36.47
C GLY A 410 15.81 11.14 -36.84
N PRO A 411 15.68 11.85 -37.97
CA PRO A 411 14.43 12.49 -38.39
C PRO A 411 13.35 11.49 -38.87
N ASP A 412 13.73 10.36 -39.48
CA ASP A 412 12.81 9.38 -40.07
C ASP A 412 13.12 7.96 -39.56
N PRO A 413 12.72 7.61 -38.33
CA PRO A 413 13.00 6.29 -37.76
C PRO A 413 12.08 5.19 -38.33
N PRO A 414 12.55 3.93 -38.42
CA PRO A 414 11.71 2.80 -38.82
C PRO A 414 10.52 2.54 -37.90
N ALA A 415 9.42 1.99 -38.43
CA ALA A 415 8.16 1.86 -37.71
C ALA A 415 8.29 0.94 -36.48
N HIS A 416 9.00 -0.18 -36.61
CA HIS A 416 9.25 -1.09 -35.50
C HIS A 416 10.01 -0.46 -34.33
N VAL A 417 10.90 0.50 -34.58
CA VAL A 417 11.62 1.22 -33.51
C VAL A 417 10.68 2.17 -32.80
N VAL A 418 9.85 2.88 -33.55
CA VAL A 418 8.85 3.79 -32.99
C VAL A 418 7.80 3.01 -32.19
N LEU A 419 7.40 1.83 -32.65
CA LEU A 419 6.54 0.90 -31.92
C LEU A 419 7.19 0.42 -30.61
N ALA A 420 8.49 0.11 -30.62
CA ALA A 420 9.23 -0.26 -29.41
C ALA A 420 9.24 0.89 -28.38
N MET A 421 9.41 2.13 -28.84
CA MET A 421 9.32 3.31 -27.98
C MET A 421 7.89 3.52 -27.47
N ALA A 422 6.87 3.32 -28.31
CA ALA A 422 5.47 3.40 -27.89
C ALA A 422 5.12 2.35 -26.83
N ALA A 423 5.68 1.15 -26.95
CA ALA A 423 5.50 0.06 -26.00
C ALA A 423 6.11 0.39 -24.62
N GLU A 424 7.30 1.01 -24.60
CA GLU A 424 7.92 1.49 -23.36
C GLU A 424 7.12 2.64 -22.72
N ARG A 425 6.63 3.59 -23.52
CA ARG A 425 5.76 4.68 -23.02
C ARG A 425 4.44 4.14 -22.45
N LEU A 426 3.84 3.14 -23.10
CA LEU A 426 2.61 2.51 -22.62
C LEU A 426 2.81 1.84 -21.26
N ASP A 427 3.90 1.08 -21.08
CA ASP A 427 4.23 0.45 -19.79
C ASP A 427 4.55 1.49 -18.71
N ALA A 428 5.18 2.61 -19.07
CA ALA A 428 5.36 3.75 -18.18
C ALA A 428 4.05 4.51 -17.85
N GLY A 429 2.92 4.12 -18.46
CA GLY A 429 1.61 4.76 -18.26
C GLY A 429 1.43 6.09 -19.01
N ASP A 430 2.39 6.49 -19.85
CA ASP A 430 2.33 7.69 -20.69
C ASP A 430 1.58 7.39 -21.99
N THR A 431 0.25 7.30 -21.89
CA THR A 431 -0.63 6.99 -23.03
C THR A 431 -0.61 8.08 -24.10
N ALA A 432 -0.35 9.34 -23.72
CA ALA A 432 -0.29 10.47 -24.63
C ALA A 432 0.93 10.35 -25.57
N SER A 433 2.12 10.14 -25.02
CA SER A 433 3.34 9.92 -25.82
C SER A 433 3.25 8.62 -26.60
N ALA A 434 2.71 7.55 -26.01
CA ALA A 434 2.49 6.29 -26.74
C ALA A 434 1.62 6.53 -27.97
N ARG A 435 0.50 7.25 -27.87
CA ARG A 435 -0.38 7.57 -29.00
C ARG A 435 0.31 8.42 -30.07
N HIS A 436 1.09 9.41 -29.65
CA HIS A 436 1.87 10.22 -30.58
C HIS A 436 2.86 9.35 -31.38
N LEU A 437 3.58 8.45 -30.71
CA LEU A 437 4.50 7.51 -31.36
C LEU A 437 3.75 6.52 -32.27
N LEU A 438 2.58 6.02 -31.87
CA LEU A 438 1.76 5.17 -32.74
C LEU A 438 1.37 5.90 -34.04
N HIS A 439 1.02 7.18 -33.98
CA HIS A 439 0.75 7.98 -35.17
C HIS A 439 1.99 8.20 -36.06
N LEU A 440 3.17 8.38 -35.46
CA LEU A 440 4.42 8.47 -36.23
C LEU A 440 4.74 7.16 -36.93
N ALA A 441 4.52 6.03 -36.26
CA ALA A 441 4.73 4.70 -36.82
C ALA A 441 3.73 4.36 -37.94
N GLU A 442 2.52 4.96 -37.96
CA GLU A 442 1.60 4.85 -39.11
C GLU A 442 2.11 5.55 -40.36
N ALA A 443 2.76 6.69 -40.18
CA ALA A 443 3.27 7.51 -41.27
C ALA A 443 4.58 6.95 -41.86
N ALA A 444 5.20 5.98 -41.17
CA ALA A 444 6.40 5.29 -41.62
C ALA A 444 6.09 4.31 -42.78
N PRO A 445 7.06 4.02 -43.65
CA PRO A 445 6.87 3.12 -44.78
C PRO A 445 6.41 1.72 -44.35
N ASP A 446 5.56 1.09 -45.16
CA ASP A 446 4.85 -0.16 -44.87
C ASP A 446 5.81 -1.33 -44.57
N GLU A 447 5.78 -1.83 -43.32
CA GLU A 447 6.60 -2.94 -42.82
C GLU A 447 5.87 -4.30 -42.86
N GLY A 448 4.61 -4.35 -43.35
CA GLY A 448 3.83 -5.58 -43.51
C GLY A 448 2.87 -5.92 -42.35
N GLU A 449 2.15 -7.05 -42.49
CA GLU A 449 1.02 -7.46 -41.62
C GLU A 449 1.32 -7.60 -40.12
N PRO A 450 2.49 -8.10 -39.67
CA PRO A 450 2.79 -8.20 -38.24
C PRO A 450 2.89 -6.83 -37.55
N ALA A 451 3.47 -5.82 -38.21
CA ALA A 451 3.59 -4.47 -37.65
C ALA A 451 2.22 -3.80 -37.50
N ALA A 452 1.33 -3.98 -38.50
CA ALA A 452 -0.05 -3.48 -38.45
C ALA A 452 -0.86 -4.13 -37.30
N SER A 453 -0.66 -5.43 -37.07
CA SER A 453 -1.31 -6.14 -35.96
C SER A 453 -0.84 -5.62 -34.59
N ILE A 454 0.48 -5.51 -34.40
CA ILE A 454 1.08 -4.96 -33.18
C ILE A 454 0.55 -3.55 -32.92
N MET A 455 0.61 -2.68 -33.93
CA MET A 455 0.07 -1.32 -33.88
C MET A 455 -1.39 -1.28 -33.40
N THR A 456 -2.23 -2.17 -33.94
CA THR A 456 -3.65 -2.27 -33.59
C THR A 456 -3.83 -2.69 -32.13
N ALA A 457 -3.04 -3.65 -31.64
CA ALA A 457 -3.05 -4.05 -30.23
C ALA A 457 -2.69 -2.89 -29.29
N PHE A 458 -1.65 -2.11 -29.61
CA PHE A 458 -1.25 -0.96 -28.81
C PHE A 458 -2.31 0.15 -28.82
N ARG A 459 -3.02 0.38 -29.93
CA ARG A 459 -4.17 1.31 -29.96
C ARG A 459 -5.31 0.85 -29.07
N LEU A 460 -5.62 -0.45 -29.12
CA LEU A 460 -6.65 -1.02 -28.27
C LEU A 460 -6.28 -0.88 -26.78
N ALA A 461 -5.01 -1.13 -26.45
CA ALA A 461 -4.48 -0.93 -25.10
C ALA A 461 -4.58 0.53 -24.66
N THR A 462 -4.02 1.50 -25.42
CA THR A 462 -4.10 2.94 -25.09
C THR A 462 -5.55 3.40 -24.89
N ALA A 463 -6.46 3.06 -25.80
CA ALA A 463 -7.88 3.41 -25.67
C ALA A 463 -8.53 2.82 -24.41
N ARG A 464 -8.18 1.58 -24.03
CA ARG A 464 -8.62 0.96 -22.77
C ARG A 464 -8.06 1.71 -21.56
N LEU A 465 -6.78 2.07 -21.60
CA LEU A 465 -6.11 2.76 -20.50
C LEU A 465 -6.64 4.19 -20.28
N ASP A 466 -6.97 4.88 -21.37
CA ASP A 466 -7.57 6.23 -21.36
C ASP A 466 -9.07 6.21 -21.00
N GLY A 467 -9.71 5.03 -20.97
CA GLY A 467 -11.13 4.91 -20.68
C GLY A 467 -12.03 5.25 -21.87
N HIS A 468 -11.52 5.28 -23.11
CA HIS A 468 -12.31 5.51 -24.32
C HIS A 468 -13.10 4.25 -24.74
N LEU A 469 -14.03 3.80 -23.88
CA LEU A 469 -14.72 2.51 -23.98
C LEU A 469 -15.44 2.29 -25.32
N HIS A 470 -16.06 3.32 -25.89
CA HIS A 470 -16.73 3.19 -27.20
C HIS A 470 -15.75 2.91 -28.34
N ARG A 471 -14.56 3.54 -28.31
CA ARG A 471 -13.49 3.29 -29.28
C ARG A 471 -12.90 1.89 -29.11
N VAL A 472 -12.77 1.43 -27.86
CA VAL A 472 -12.39 0.04 -27.56
C VAL A 472 -13.40 -0.93 -28.19
N CYS A 473 -14.70 -0.68 -28.00
CA CYS A 473 -15.76 -1.51 -28.58
C CYS A 473 -15.70 -1.56 -30.11
N SER A 474 -15.56 -0.42 -30.79
CA SER A 474 -15.53 -0.38 -32.26
C SER A 474 -14.30 -1.09 -32.81
N THR A 475 -13.09 -0.77 -32.31
CA THR A 475 -11.84 -1.39 -32.78
C THR A 475 -11.79 -2.88 -32.46
N ALA A 476 -12.25 -3.31 -31.28
CA ALA A 476 -12.32 -4.74 -30.98
C ALA A 476 -13.32 -5.48 -31.88
N ALA A 477 -14.47 -4.88 -32.19
CA ALA A 477 -15.45 -5.48 -33.09
C ALA A 477 -14.92 -5.66 -34.52
N GLU A 478 -14.18 -4.67 -35.03
CA GLU A 478 -13.50 -4.75 -36.34
C GLU A 478 -12.52 -5.93 -36.38
N ILE A 479 -11.65 -6.07 -35.37
CA ILE A 479 -10.70 -7.20 -35.27
C ILE A 479 -11.43 -8.55 -35.23
N LEU A 480 -12.56 -8.64 -34.53
CA LEU A 480 -13.30 -9.89 -34.39
C LEU A 480 -14.07 -10.28 -35.65
N ALA A 481 -14.41 -9.30 -36.50
CA ALA A 481 -15.11 -9.50 -37.77
C ALA A 481 -14.20 -10.02 -38.89
N GLU A 482 -12.90 -9.72 -38.83
CA GLU A 482 -11.93 -10.19 -39.81
C GLU A 482 -11.41 -11.59 -39.48
N PRO A 483 -11.61 -12.60 -40.36
CA PRO A 483 -11.07 -13.93 -40.15
C PRO A 483 -9.55 -13.94 -40.40
N ALA A 484 -8.79 -14.37 -39.39
CA ALA A 484 -7.33 -14.51 -39.48
C ALA A 484 -6.88 -15.94 -39.11
N PRO A 485 -5.86 -16.49 -39.77
CA PRO A 485 -5.24 -17.76 -39.38
C PRO A 485 -4.73 -17.72 -37.94
N GLU A 486 -4.90 -18.80 -37.18
CA GLU A 486 -4.56 -18.81 -35.75
C GLU A 486 -3.08 -18.55 -35.46
N SER A 487 -2.21 -18.93 -36.38
CA SER A 487 -0.76 -18.76 -36.29
C SER A 487 -0.25 -17.39 -36.74
N SER A 488 -1.10 -16.51 -37.28
CA SER A 488 -0.69 -15.17 -37.72
C SER A 488 -0.71 -14.15 -36.57
N ALA A 489 -0.06 -13.00 -36.79
CA ALA A 489 -0.11 -11.89 -35.85
C ALA A 489 -1.55 -11.39 -35.65
N ALA A 490 -2.34 -11.30 -36.72
CA ALA A 490 -3.76 -10.99 -36.63
C ALA A 490 -4.56 -12.07 -35.84
N GLY A 491 -4.21 -13.35 -35.99
CA GLY A 491 -4.77 -14.44 -35.19
C GLY A 491 -4.57 -14.21 -33.68
N MET A 492 -3.38 -13.77 -33.28
CA MET A 492 -3.03 -13.47 -31.88
C MET A 492 -3.75 -12.23 -31.31
N LEU A 493 -4.34 -11.36 -32.14
CA LEU A 493 -5.14 -10.23 -31.65
C LEU A 493 -6.49 -10.66 -31.09
N ARG A 494 -7.02 -11.80 -31.52
CA ARG A 494 -8.39 -12.22 -31.18
C ARG A 494 -8.65 -12.35 -29.66
N PRO A 495 -7.80 -13.03 -28.86
CA PRO A 495 -7.96 -13.06 -27.40
C PRO A 495 -7.91 -11.67 -26.75
N LEU A 496 -7.06 -10.77 -27.24
CA LEU A 496 -6.91 -9.40 -26.74
C LEU A 496 -8.12 -8.53 -27.07
N ALA A 497 -8.69 -8.69 -28.26
CA ALA A 497 -9.92 -8.03 -28.67
C ALA A 497 -11.11 -8.49 -27.83
N LEU A 498 -11.26 -9.81 -27.61
CA LEU A 498 -12.29 -10.37 -26.72
C LEU A 498 -12.15 -9.84 -25.28
N LEU A 499 -10.93 -9.85 -24.72
CA LEU A 499 -10.64 -9.28 -23.40
C LEU A 499 -11.06 -7.81 -23.34
N SER A 500 -10.57 -6.99 -24.27
CA SER A 500 -10.80 -5.54 -24.25
C SER A 500 -12.27 -5.19 -24.44
N LEU A 501 -12.97 -5.91 -25.32
CA LEU A 501 -14.41 -5.77 -25.51
C LEU A 501 -15.19 -6.17 -24.25
N GLY A 502 -14.84 -7.29 -23.63
CA GLY A 502 -15.44 -7.74 -22.37
C GLY A 502 -15.26 -6.73 -21.24
N VAL A 503 -14.05 -6.16 -21.11
CA VAL A 503 -13.74 -5.09 -20.13
C VAL A 503 -14.57 -3.83 -20.42
N ALA A 504 -14.62 -3.37 -21.67
CA ALA A 504 -15.40 -2.19 -22.04
C ALA A 504 -16.89 -2.39 -21.77
N LYS A 505 -17.44 -3.54 -22.14
CA LYS A 505 -18.84 -3.91 -21.89
C LYS A 505 -19.16 -3.96 -20.40
N LEU A 506 -18.26 -4.49 -19.57
CA LEU A 506 -18.41 -4.50 -18.11
C LEU A 506 -18.51 -3.08 -17.57
N HIS A 507 -17.59 -2.20 -17.96
CA HIS A 507 -17.60 -0.81 -17.51
C HIS A 507 -18.76 0.01 -18.07
N LEU A 508 -19.32 -0.36 -19.23
CA LEU A 508 -20.56 0.22 -19.77
C LEU A 508 -21.83 -0.28 -19.07
N GLY A 509 -21.72 -1.25 -18.14
CA GLY A 509 -22.86 -1.85 -17.44
C GLY A 509 -23.55 -2.98 -18.20
N GLN A 510 -22.99 -3.43 -19.33
CA GLN A 510 -23.52 -4.51 -20.16
C GLN A 510 -23.01 -5.87 -19.68
N SER A 511 -23.32 -6.21 -18.44
CA SER A 511 -22.74 -7.36 -17.70
C SER A 511 -22.95 -8.72 -18.38
N THR A 512 -24.06 -8.92 -19.10
CA THR A 512 -24.35 -10.21 -19.74
C THR A 512 -23.42 -10.47 -20.92
N GLU A 513 -23.31 -9.52 -21.85
CA GLU A 513 -22.35 -9.57 -22.95
C GLU A 513 -20.91 -9.65 -22.45
N ALA A 514 -20.57 -8.86 -21.43
CA ALA A 514 -19.23 -8.85 -20.82
C ALA A 514 -18.80 -10.25 -20.36
N GLY A 515 -19.71 -11.01 -19.74
CA GLY A 515 -19.43 -12.37 -19.27
C GLY A 515 -19.06 -13.33 -20.40
N TRP A 516 -19.75 -13.24 -21.53
CA TRP A 516 -19.47 -14.06 -22.71
C TRP A 516 -18.08 -13.74 -23.28
N TYR A 517 -17.80 -12.48 -23.58
CA TYR A 517 -16.52 -12.05 -24.16
C TYR A 517 -15.32 -12.40 -23.27
N LEU A 518 -15.44 -12.18 -21.95
CA LEU A 518 -14.36 -12.49 -21.00
C LEU A 518 -14.14 -14.00 -20.87
N GLY A 519 -15.21 -14.82 -20.87
CA GLY A 519 -15.09 -16.28 -20.82
C GLY A 519 -14.44 -16.86 -22.08
N GLU A 520 -14.80 -16.35 -23.25
CA GLU A 520 -14.17 -16.72 -24.53
C GLU A 520 -12.70 -16.28 -24.57
N ALA A 521 -12.40 -15.05 -24.11
CA ALA A 521 -11.01 -14.56 -24.00
C ALA A 521 -10.16 -15.47 -23.10
N GLN A 522 -10.68 -15.84 -21.93
CA GLN A 522 -9.99 -16.74 -20.98
C GLN A 522 -9.71 -18.12 -21.62
N THR A 523 -10.72 -18.70 -22.27
CA THR A 523 -10.61 -20.03 -22.90
C THR A 523 -9.59 -20.02 -24.02
N LEU A 524 -9.66 -19.03 -24.92
CA LEU A 524 -8.75 -18.93 -26.05
C LEU A 524 -7.33 -18.58 -25.61
N ALA A 525 -7.17 -17.72 -24.60
CA ALA A 525 -5.87 -17.41 -24.02
C ALA A 525 -5.19 -18.65 -23.43
N ARG A 526 -5.94 -19.49 -22.71
CA ARG A 526 -5.43 -20.75 -22.15
C ARG A 526 -5.00 -21.74 -23.23
N GLN A 527 -5.73 -21.81 -24.36
CA GLN A 527 -5.37 -22.68 -25.49
C GLN A 527 -4.09 -22.24 -26.21
N ARG A 528 -3.71 -20.96 -26.06
CA ARG A 528 -2.59 -20.33 -26.76
C ARG A 528 -1.44 -19.92 -25.83
N ASP A 529 -1.47 -20.37 -24.57
CA ASP A 529 -0.48 -20.04 -23.54
C ASP A 529 -0.25 -18.53 -23.35
N LEU A 530 -1.31 -17.73 -23.48
CA LEU A 530 -1.28 -16.28 -23.27
C LEU A 530 -1.59 -15.92 -21.81
N ASP A 531 -0.60 -16.10 -20.94
CA ASP A 531 -0.74 -16.01 -19.50
C ASP A 531 -1.31 -14.66 -19.01
N HIS A 532 -0.83 -13.54 -19.57
CA HIS A 532 -1.29 -12.21 -19.20
C HIS A 532 -2.78 -12.03 -19.53
N VAL A 533 -3.22 -12.50 -20.71
CA VAL A 533 -4.61 -12.40 -21.16
C VAL A 533 -5.52 -13.26 -20.27
N GLU A 534 -5.09 -14.49 -19.96
CA GLU A 534 -5.85 -15.41 -19.11
C GLU A 534 -6.07 -14.82 -17.72
N ILE A 535 -5.01 -14.31 -17.08
CA ILE A 535 -5.09 -13.73 -15.74
C ILE A 535 -5.98 -12.47 -15.75
N SER A 536 -5.81 -11.58 -16.73
CA SER A 536 -6.65 -10.37 -16.85
C SER A 536 -8.12 -10.71 -17.08
N ALA A 537 -8.44 -11.64 -17.98
CA ALA A 537 -9.82 -12.07 -18.23
C ALA A 537 -10.45 -12.66 -16.96
N THR A 538 -9.71 -13.52 -16.24
CA THR A 538 -10.16 -14.12 -14.97
C THR A 538 -10.40 -13.05 -13.91
N SER A 539 -9.54 -12.03 -13.83
CA SER A 539 -9.67 -10.94 -12.86
C SER A 539 -10.93 -10.10 -13.10
N HIS A 540 -11.22 -9.80 -14.37
CA HIS A 540 -12.44 -9.08 -14.75
C HIS A 540 -13.71 -9.92 -14.62
N LEU A 541 -13.64 -11.25 -14.80
CA LEU A 541 -14.75 -12.15 -14.48
C LEU A 541 -15.09 -12.12 -12.99
N ALA A 542 -14.08 -12.10 -12.12
CA ALA A 542 -14.31 -11.94 -10.67
C ALA A 542 -15.00 -10.62 -10.34
N ALA A 543 -14.56 -9.50 -10.93
CA ALA A 543 -15.20 -8.19 -10.76
C ALA A 543 -16.65 -8.18 -11.25
N ARG A 544 -16.94 -8.87 -12.37
CA ARG A 544 -18.31 -9.06 -12.86
C ARG A 544 -19.18 -9.84 -11.87
N TYR A 545 -18.70 -10.96 -11.34
CA TYR A 545 -19.45 -11.73 -10.35
C TYR A 545 -19.76 -10.90 -9.09
N ALA A 546 -18.78 -10.13 -8.62
CA ALA A 546 -18.96 -9.22 -7.49
C ALA A 546 -20.04 -8.16 -7.78
N ALA A 547 -20.01 -7.52 -8.96
CA ALA A 547 -21.00 -6.53 -9.36
C ALA A 547 -22.43 -7.11 -9.44
N LEU A 548 -22.56 -8.37 -9.86
CA LEU A 548 -23.84 -9.09 -9.89
C LEU A 548 -24.27 -9.62 -8.53
N GLY A 549 -23.45 -9.52 -7.48
CA GLY A 549 -23.75 -10.03 -6.15
C GLY A 549 -23.60 -11.55 -5.99
N HIS A 550 -22.93 -12.22 -6.93
CA HIS A 550 -22.53 -13.64 -6.86
C HIS A 550 -21.22 -13.75 -6.07
N LEU A 551 -21.32 -13.66 -4.74
CA LEU A 551 -20.17 -13.41 -3.87
C LEU A 551 -19.23 -14.62 -3.80
N HIS A 552 -19.78 -15.84 -3.78
CA HIS A 552 -18.96 -17.05 -3.72
C HIS A 552 -18.15 -17.26 -5.01
N ASP A 553 -18.77 -17.05 -6.17
CA ASP A 553 -18.07 -17.13 -7.46
C ASP A 553 -17.03 -16.01 -7.61
N ALA A 554 -17.35 -14.79 -7.14
CA ALA A 554 -16.39 -13.69 -7.13
C ALA A 554 -15.12 -14.06 -6.33
N VAL A 555 -15.29 -14.60 -5.12
CA VAL A 555 -14.16 -14.99 -4.26
C VAL A 555 -13.36 -16.15 -4.85
N ARG A 556 -14.04 -17.16 -5.39
CA ARG A 556 -13.39 -18.31 -6.03
C ARG A 556 -12.56 -17.87 -7.24
N THR A 557 -13.17 -17.14 -8.18
CA THR A 557 -12.50 -16.68 -9.41
C THR A 557 -11.40 -15.65 -9.12
N ALA A 558 -11.58 -14.77 -8.12
CA ALA A 558 -10.52 -13.87 -7.68
C ALA A 558 -9.33 -14.64 -7.08
N GLY A 559 -9.59 -15.66 -6.26
CA GLY A 559 -8.56 -16.53 -5.70
C GLY A 559 -7.77 -17.28 -6.78
N GLU A 560 -8.49 -17.84 -7.78
CA GLU A 560 -7.88 -18.51 -8.94
C GLU A 560 -6.94 -17.58 -9.72
N ALA A 561 -7.37 -16.34 -10.01
CA ALA A 561 -6.54 -15.36 -10.72
C ALA A 561 -5.27 -14.99 -9.92
N LEU A 562 -5.40 -14.73 -8.61
CA LEU A 562 -4.28 -14.38 -7.74
C LEU A 562 -3.29 -15.56 -7.57
N GLU A 563 -3.79 -16.79 -7.47
CA GLU A 563 -2.95 -17.98 -7.42
C GLU A 563 -2.22 -18.21 -8.74
N LEU A 564 -2.92 -18.07 -9.88
CA LEU A 564 -2.33 -18.19 -11.21
C LEU A 564 -1.22 -17.16 -11.42
N GLY A 565 -1.48 -15.90 -11.08
CA GLY A 565 -0.47 -14.84 -11.11
C GLY A 565 0.71 -15.14 -10.21
N SER A 566 0.49 -15.66 -9.00
CA SER A 566 1.58 -16.01 -8.08
C SER A 566 2.44 -17.16 -8.60
N ARG A 567 1.81 -18.24 -9.10
CA ARG A 567 2.52 -19.43 -9.63
C ARG A 567 3.36 -19.11 -10.86
N ARG A 568 2.89 -18.20 -11.72
CA ARG A 568 3.58 -17.80 -12.95
C ARG A 568 4.54 -16.61 -12.76
N GLY A 569 4.70 -16.10 -11.53
CA GLY A 569 5.55 -14.94 -11.25
C GLY A 569 4.98 -13.59 -11.74
N LEU A 570 3.68 -13.56 -12.05
CA LEU A 570 2.92 -12.43 -12.59
C LEU A 570 2.04 -11.75 -11.53
N GLY A 571 2.37 -11.87 -10.24
CA GLY A 571 1.61 -11.29 -9.13
C GLY A 571 1.54 -9.74 -9.13
N GLN A 572 2.32 -9.10 -9.99
CA GLN A 572 2.42 -7.64 -10.17
C GLN A 572 1.60 -7.12 -11.36
N LEU A 573 0.75 -7.94 -11.99
CA LEU A 573 -0.15 -7.44 -13.05
C LEU A 573 -1.18 -6.48 -12.47
N THR A 574 -1.36 -5.32 -13.12
CA THR A 574 -2.31 -4.27 -12.70
C THR A 574 -3.74 -4.82 -12.59
N ASP A 575 -4.15 -5.65 -13.55
CA ASP A 575 -5.51 -6.18 -13.63
C ASP A 575 -5.85 -7.14 -12.48
N LEU A 576 -4.86 -7.70 -11.76
CA LEU A 576 -5.10 -8.45 -10.51
C LEU A 576 -5.73 -7.58 -9.41
N SER A 577 -5.62 -6.26 -9.52
CA SER A 577 -6.33 -5.32 -8.65
C SER A 577 -7.85 -5.48 -8.77
N TRP A 578 -8.38 -5.90 -9.93
CA TRP A 578 -9.81 -6.21 -10.08
C TRP A 578 -10.22 -7.45 -9.28
N SER A 579 -9.37 -8.46 -9.17
CA SER A 579 -9.59 -9.59 -8.25
C SER A 579 -9.58 -9.15 -6.79
N ARG A 580 -8.66 -8.27 -6.41
CA ARG A 580 -8.61 -7.70 -5.05
C ARG A 580 -9.86 -6.88 -4.74
N LEU A 581 -10.33 -6.06 -5.68
CA LEU A 581 -11.58 -5.31 -5.55
C LEU A 581 -12.82 -6.23 -5.48
N ALA A 582 -12.84 -7.33 -6.24
CA ALA A 582 -13.90 -8.33 -6.15
C ALA A 582 -13.95 -9.00 -4.77
N LEU A 583 -12.79 -9.36 -4.20
CA LEU A 583 -12.69 -9.85 -2.82
C LEU A 583 -13.16 -8.80 -1.81
N ALA A 584 -12.75 -7.54 -2.01
CA ALA A 584 -13.11 -6.45 -1.13
C ALA A 584 -14.63 -6.22 -1.12
N GLU A 585 -15.29 -6.23 -2.29
CA GLU A 585 -16.74 -6.12 -2.39
C GLU A 585 -17.43 -7.31 -1.72
N ALA A 586 -16.97 -8.55 -1.95
CA ALA A 586 -17.55 -9.72 -1.31
C ALA A 586 -17.43 -9.68 0.23
N TYR A 587 -16.26 -9.32 0.75
CA TYR A 587 -16.07 -9.15 2.20
C TYR A 587 -16.88 -8.00 2.76
N PHE A 588 -17.05 -6.91 2.01
CA PHE A 588 -17.94 -5.82 2.40
C PHE A 588 -19.37 -6.31 2.53
N GLN A 589 -19.89 -7.07 1.55
CA GLN A 589 -21.26 -7.60 1.58
C GLN A 589 -21.47 -8.66 2.66
N TRP A 590 -20.43 -9.41 3.03
CA TRP A 590 -20.42 -10.34 4.18
C TRP A 590 -20.22 -9.65 5.53
N ASP A 591 -20.16 -8.32 5.57
CA ASP A 591 -19.96 -7.50 6.77
C ASP A 591 -18.59 -7.73 7.47
N ARG A 592 -17.59 -8.15 6.69
CA ARG A 592 -16.19 -8.32 7.13
C ARG A 592 -15.37 -7.09 6.76
N LEU A 593 -15.66 -5.96 7.42
CA LEU A 593 -15.17 -4.63 7.04
C LEU A 593 -13.64 -4.50 7.05
N ASP A 594 -12.94 -5.10 8.02
CA ASP A 594 -11.47 -5.07 8.09
C ASP A 594 -10.81 -5.81 6.91
N ASP A 595 -11.35 -6.98 6.55
CA ASP A 595 -10.85 -7.76 5.42
C ASP A 595 -11.14 -7.04 4.09
N ALA A 596 -12.33 -6.44 3.98
CA ALA A 596 -12.70 -5.61 2.84
C ALA A 596 -11.75 -4.42 2.67
N TRP A 597 -11.41 -3.74 3.77
CA TRP A 597 -10.46 -2.64 3.77
C TRP A 597 -9.09 -3.10 3.29
N CYS A 598 -8.56 -4.20 3.83
CA CYS A 598 -7.25 -4.72 3.46
C CYS A 598 -7.18 -5.07 1.96
N CYS A 599 -8.23 -5.67 1.41
CA CYS A 599 -8.27 -5.99 -0.03
C CYS A 599 -8.38 -4.72 -0.90
N ALA A 600 -9.17 -3.73 -0.50
CA ALA A 600 -9.30 -2.46 -1.22
C ALA A 600 -8.00 -1.65 -1.21
N ASP A 601 -7.32 -1.60 -0.06
CA ASP A 601 -6.03 -0.94 0.13
C ASP A 601 -4.93 -1.61 -0.72
N ALA A 602 -4.85 -2.95 -0.67
CA ALA A 602 -3.93 -3.69 -1.51
C ALA A 602 -4.20 -3.51 -3.02
N ALA A 603 -5.44 -3.24 -3.43
CA ALA A 603 -5.77 -2.93 -4.82
C ALA A 603 -5.29 -1.53 -5.22
N LEU A 604 -5.32 -0.55 -4.31
CA LEU A 604 -4.76 0.78 -4.54
C LEU A 604 -3.25 0.74 -4.68
N ASP A 605 -2.57 0.01 -3.79
CA ASP A 605 -1.11 -0.19 -3.84
C ASP A 605 -0.65 -0.78 -5.18
N SER A 606 -1.43 -1.71 -5.75
CA SER A 606 -1.15 -2.34 -7.05
C SER A 606 -1.83 -1.65 -8.24
N SER A 607 -2.49 -0.52 -8.03
CA SER A 607 -3.29 0.14 -9.07
C SER A 607 -2.43 0.79 -10.15
N CYS A 608 -1.19 1.13 -9.83
CA CYS A 608 -0.25 1.78 -10.74
C CYS A 608 -0.88 2.97 -11.49
N GLY A 609 -1.64 3.81 -10.76
CA GLY A 609 -2.36 4.98 -11.28
C GLY A 609 -3.44 4.68 -12.30
N HIS A 610 -3.94 3.44 -12.37
CA HIS A 610 -5.11 3.10 -13.15
C HIS A 610 -6.37 3.74 -12.52
N ARG A 611 -6.82 4.85 -13.10
CA ARG A 611 -7.91 5.69 -12.58
C ARG A 611 -9.18 4.92 -12.21
N LEU A 612 -9.64 3.98 -13.05
CA LEU A 612 -10.84 3.19 -12.72
C LEU A 612 -10.65 2.29 -11.49
N ILE A 613 -9.45 1.72 -11.28
CA ILE A 613 -9.17 0.91 -10.08
C ILE A 613 -9.15 1.81 -8.86
N GLN A 614 -8.47 2.96 -8.95
CA GLN A 614 -8.39 3.94 -7.87
C GLN A 614 -9.77 4.45 -7.46
N LEU A 615 -10.59 4.86 -8.43
CA LEU A 615 -11.96 5.30 -8.17
C LEU A 615 -12.80 4.19 -7.52
N THR A 616 -12.76 2.97 -8.05
CA THR A 616 -13.53 1.84 -7.50
C THR A 616 -13.11 1.52 -6.08
N ALA A 617 -11.80 1.51 -5.80
CA ALA A 617 -11.27 1.28 -4.46
C ALA A 617 -11.69 2.39 -3.48
N THR A 618 -11.61 3.67 -3.91
CA THR A 618 -12.02 4.82 -3.11
C THR A 618 -13.51 4.80 -2.79
N ILE A 619 -14.37 4.44 -3.75
CA ILE A 619 -15.81 4.25 -3.51
C ILE A 619 -16.02 3.16 -2.45
N LEU A 620 -15.32 2.03 -2.55
CA LEU A 620 -15.47 0.95 -1.58
C LEU A 620 -14.93 1.32 -0.19
N GLN A 621 -13.77 1.96 -0.10
CA GLN A 621 -13.24 2.49 1.16
C GLN A 621 -14.17 3.52 1.79
N THR A 622 -14.83 4.35 0.98
CA THR A 622 -15.86 5.29 1.45
C THR A 622 -17.05 4.53 2.04
N ARG A 623 -17.57 3.52 1.34
CA ARG A 623 -18.68 2.67 1.85
C ARG A 623 -18.29 1.96 3.15
N ILE A 624 -17.04 1.54 3.30
CA ILE A 624 -16.51 0.98 4.56
C ILE A 624 -16.43 2.06 5.66
N ARG A 625 -15.92 3.26 5.37
CA ARG A 625 -15.90 4.37 6.34
C ARG A 625 -17.31 4.73 6.82
N VAL A 626 -18.29 4.78 5.91
CA VAL A 626 -19.70 4.97 6.24
C VAL A 626 -20.20 3.85 7.16
N ALA A 627 -19.92 2.58 6.83
CA ALA A 627 -20.31 1.44 7.66
C ALA A 627 -19.68 1.44 9.07
N THR A 628 -18.50 2.04 9.22
CA THR A 628 -17.79 2.18 10.51
C THR A 628 -18.08 3.49 11.26
N GLY A 629 -18.97 4.34 10.74
CA GLY A 629 -19.33 5.63 11.36
C GLY A 629 -18.32 6.77 11.14
N ARG A 630 -17.30 6.58 10.31
CA ARG A 630 -16.26 7.59 10.01
C ARG A 630 -16.70 8.53 8.86
N LEU A 631 -17.82 9.22 9.06
CA LEU A 631 -18.52 9.99 8.01
C LEU A 631 -17.69 11.17 7.48
N THR A 632 -16.99 11.91 8.34
CA THR A 632 -16.16 13.06 7.92
C THR A 632 -15.03 12.62 6.98
N GLU A 633 -14.35 11.52 7.32
CA GLU A 633 -13.29 10.98 6.46
C GLU A 633 -13.82 10.43 5.14
N ALA A 634 -15.03 9.85 5.15
CA ALA A 634 -15.71 9.41 3.93
C ALA A 634 -16.00 10.61 3.01
N HIS A 635 -16.46 11.72 3.59
CA HIS A 635 -16.73 12.95 2.86
C HIS A 635 -15.47 13.55 2.23
N ASP A 636 -14.38 13.66 3.00
CA ASP A 636 -13.11 14.19 2.49
C ASP A 636 -12.53 13.33 1.38
N ALA A 637 -12.61 12.00 1.50
CA ALA A 637 -12.12 11.08 0.47
C ALA A 637 -12.91 11.20 -0.85
N LEU A 638 -14.25 11.25 -0.79
CA LEU A 638 -15.07 11.44 -1.99
C LEU A 638 -14.84 12.82 -2.63
N ARG A 639 -14.71 13.87 -1.82
CA ARG A 639 -14.42 15.22 -2.32
C ARG A 639 -13.06 15.30 -3.02
N ALA A 640 -12.04 14.63 -2.48
CA ALA A 640 -10.74 14.51 -3.12
C ALA A 640 -10.87 13.77 -4.47
N ALA A 641 -11.54 12.62 -4.48
CA ALA A 641 -11.78 11.86 -5.71
C ALA A 641 -12.56 12.66 -6.76
N HIS A 642 -13.56 13.43 -6.34
CA HIS A 642 -14.34 14.30 -7.22
C HIS A 642 -13.49 15.41 -7.83
N HIS A 643 -12.64 16.06 -7.03
CA HIS A 643 -11.75 17.12 -7.51
C HIS A 643 -10.71 16.59 -8.49
N GLU A 644 -10.11 15.44 -8.21
CA GLU A 644 -9.20 14.74 -9.12
C GLU A 644 -9.92 14.33 -10.43
N SER A 645 -11.19 13.92 -10.33
CA SER A 645 -12.02 13.51 -11.46
C SER A 645 -12.51 14.66 -12.32
N GLY A 646 -12.73 15.86 -11.75
CA GLY A 646 -13.23 17.03 -12.47
C GLY A 646 -12.29 17.58 -13.55
N THR A 647 -11.06 17.07 -13.62
CA THR A 647 -10.06 17.39 -14.65
C THR A 647 -9.95 16.32 -15.75
N ALA A 648 -10.71 15.22 -15.65
CA ALA A 648 -10.58 14.03 -16.47
C ALA A 648 -11.92 13.62 -17.12
N ASP A 649 -11.88 13.20 -18.40
CA ASP A 649 -13.00 12.56 -19.09
C ASP A 649 -13.26 11.15 -18.51
N LEU A 650 -13.89 11.07 -17.32
CA LEU A 650 -14.34 9.79 -16.79
C LEU A 650 -15.51 9.25 -17.62
N PRO A 651 -15.59 7.92 -17.87
CA PRO A 651 -16.77 7.33 -18.50
C PRO A 651 -18.04 7.59 -17.68
N ALA A 652 -19.16 7.83 -18.35
CA ALA A 652 -20.45 8.10 -17.68
C ALA A 652 -20.84 7.06 -16.60
N PRO A 653 -20.61 5.73 -16.76
CA PRO A 653 -20.83 4.76 -15.69
C PRO A 653 -19.98 5.00 -14.42
N ALA A 654 -18.74 5.46 -14.57
CA ALA A 654 -17.85 5.76 -13.45
C ALA A 654 -18.31 7.03 -12.71
N GLN A 655 -18.75 8.06 -13.44
CA GLN A 655 -19.35 9.25 -12.85
C GLN A 655 -20.63 8.92 -12.07
N ARG A 656 -21.47 8.02 -12.61
CA ARG A 656 -22.68 7.52 -11.94
C ARG A 656 -22.36 6.77 -10.66
N ALA A 657 -21.35 5.91 -10.66
CA ALA A 657 -20.90 5.19 -9.46
C ALA A 657 -20.40 6.16 -8.36
N LEU A 658 -19.71 7.23 -8.73
CA LEU A 658 -19.28 8.26 -7.77
C LEU A 658 -20.48 9.03 -7.20
N ALA A 659 -21.43 9.45 -8.05
CA ALA A 659 -22.65 10.15 -7.61
C ALA A 659 -23.51 9.27 -6.68
N LEU A 660 -23.60 7.96 -6.95
CA LEU A 660 -24.25 6.99 -6.06
C LEU A 660 -23.59 6.95 -4.69
N ALA A 661 -22.27 6.85 -4.63
CA ALA A 661 -21.53 6.82 -3.37
C ALA A 661 -21.70 8.13 -2.57
N GLU A 662 -21.75 9.27 -3.26
CA GLU A 662 -22.06 10.58 -2.66
C GLU A 662 -23.49 10.61 -2.09
N ALA A 663 -24.49 10.12 -2.83
CA ALA A 663 -25.87 10.04 -2.35
C ALA A 663 -26.02 9.10 -1.15
N GLU A 664 -25.38 7.93 -1.16
CA GLU A 664 -25.33 7.00 -0.03
C GLU A 664 -24.72 7.66 1.22
N LEU A 665 -23.63 8.40 1.06
CA LEU A 665 -23.00 9.14 2.16
C LEU A 665 -23.94 10.22 2.71
N ARG A 666 -24.61 11.00 1.85
CA ARG A 666 -25.55 12.05 2.29
C ARG A 666 -26.72 11.47 3.07
N LEU A 667 -27.28 10.36 2.59
CA LEU A 667 -28.33 9.64 3.31
C LEU A 667 -27.84 9.15 4.68
N ALA A 668 -26.61 8.61 4.77
CA ALA A 668 -26.01 8.18 6.04
C ALA A 668 -25.71 9.34 7.01
N CYS A 669 -25.45 10.54 6.49
CA CYS A 669 -25.32 11.77 7.28
C CYS A 669 -26.68 12.33 7.76
N GLY A 670 -27.82 11.72 7.38
CA GLY A 670 -29.15 12.20 7.72
C GLY A 670 -29.64 13.37 6.87
N ASP A 671 -29.10 13.53 5.67
CA ASP A 671 -29.46 14.59 4.72
C ASP A 671 -30.12 13.98 3.45
N PRO A 672 -31.39 13.54 3.54
CA PRO A 672 -32.09 12.91 2.42
C PRO A 672 -32.33 13.89 1.26
N ALA A 673 -32.47 15.19 1.54
CA ALA A 673 -32.67 16.21 0.52
C ALA A 673 -31.43 16.34 -0.39
N ALA A 674 -30.23 16.43 0.18
CA ALA A 674 -28.99 16.45 -0.61
C ALA A 674 -28.73 15.12 -1.34
N ALA A 675 -29.15 13.98 -0.75
CA ALA A 675 -29.09 12.69 -1.44
C ALA A 675 -30.01 12.67 -2.68
N HIS A 676 -31.25 13.15 -2.55
CA HIS A 676 -32.20 13.25 -3.64
C HIS A 676 -31.71 14.22 -4.74
N GLU A 677 -31.24 15.41 -4.38
CA GLU A 677 -30.70 16.39 -5.33
C GLU A 677 -29.54 15.76 -6.14
N ARG A 678 -28.70 14.96 -5.47
CA ARG A 678 -27.61 14.28 -6.14
C ARG A 678 -28.08 13.23 -7.14
N LEU A 679 -29.11 12.45 -6.79
CA LEU A 679 -29.74 11.50 -7.70
C LEU A 679 -30.49 12.20 -8.85
N ALA A 680 -31.09 13.36 -8.61
CA ALA A 680 -31.81 14.16 -9.61
C ALA A 680 -30.87 14.83 -10.63
N SER A 681 -29.58 15.01 -10.29
CA SER A 681 -28.55 15.47 -11.24
C SER A 681 -28.15 14.43 -12.30
N TRP A 682 -28.77 13.25 -12.27
CA TRP A 682 -28.58 12.16 -13.23
C TRP A 682 -29.34 12.46 -14.55
N PRO A 683 -28.74 12.25 -15.73
CA PRO A 683 -29.43 12.48 -17.00
C PRO A 683 -30.71 11.63 -17.14
N ASP A 684 -31.83 12.27 -17.51
CA ASP A 684 -33.22 11.75 -17.52
C ASP A 684 -33.50 10.52 -18.42
N ASP A 685 -32.54 10.03 -19.20
CA ASP A 685 -32.83 9.13 -20.35
C ASP A 685 -33.07 7.63 -19.99
N ALA A 686 -33.07 7.24 -18.72
CA ALA A 686 -33.18 5.83 -18.32
C ALA A 686 -34.28 5.60 -17.26
N GLU A 687 -35.54 5.69 -17.67
CA GLU A 687 -36.63 5.06 -16.93
C GLU A 687 -36.74 3.56 -17.32
N PRO A 688 -36.78 2.63 -16.36
CA PRO A 688 -36.68 2.83 -14.91
C PRO A 688 -35.24 3.10 -14.41
N LEU A 689 -35.11 3.88 -13.33
CA LEU A 689 -33.84 4.16 -12.63
C LEU A 689 -33.03 2.88 -12.40
N PRO A 690 -31.71 2.84 -12.66
CA PRO A 690 -30.88 1.66 -12.40
C PRO A 690 -31.03 1.13 -10.97
N ALA A 691 -30.95 -0.20 -10.78
CA ALA A 691 -31.27 -0.86 -9.52
C ALA A 691 -30.59 -0.26 -8.27
N GLN A 692 -29.32 0.14 -8.39
CA GLN A 692 -28.56 0.79 -7.32
C GLN A 692 -29.15 2.15 -6.94
N ALA A 693 -29.48 2.98 -7.93
CA ALA A 693 -30.10 4.29 -7.73
C ALA A 693 -31.51 4.15 -7.13
N ALA A 694 -32.30 3.20 -7.62
CA ALA A 694 -33.63 2.93 -7.09
C ALA A 694 -33.62 2.51 -5.61
N VAL A 695 -32.60 1.74 -5.18
CA VAL A 695 -32.43 1.37 -3.76
C VAL A 695 -32.11 2.60 -2.90
N VAL A 696 -31.21 3.48 -3.34
CA VAL A 696 -30.85 4.70 -2.60
C VAL A 696 -32.05 5.66 -2.55
N GLU A 697 -32.74 5.87 -3.67
CA GLU A 697 -33.97 6.67 -3.75
C GLU A 697 -35.07 6.10 -2.85
N GLY A 698 -35.23 4.78 -2.80
CA GLY A 698 -36.14 4.12 -1.87
C GLY A 698 -35.80 4.43 -0.40
N GLY A 699 -34.51 4.46 -0.05
CA GLY A 699 -34.04 4.86 1.28
C GLY A 699 -34.32 6.34 1.61
N VAL A 700 -34.11 7.23 0.64
CA VAL A 700 -34.47 8.66 0.74
C VAL A 700 -35.97 8.82 1.00
N LEU A 701 -36.81 8.17 0.20
CA LEU A 701 -38.27 8.23 0.33
C LEU A 701 -38.76 7.66 1.67
N LEU A 702 -38.11 6.64 2.22
CA LEU A 702 -38.38 6.15 3.58
C LEU A 702 -38.01 7.18 4.65
N ALA A 703 -36.85 7.84 4.52
CA ALA A 703 -36.43 8.89 5.44
C ALA A 703 -37.35 10.13 5.41
N GLU A 704 -37.95 10.43 4.25
CA GLU A 704 -38.96 11.47 4.07
C GLU A 704 -40.37 11.07 4.56
N GLY A 705 -40.58 9.83 5.00
CA GLY A 705 -41.89 9.35 5.44
C GLY A 705 -42.86 9.06 4.30
N ARG A 706 -42.36 8.68 3.11
CA ARG A 706 -43.16 8.37 1.90
C ARG A 706 -43.07 6.88 1.53
N PRO A 707 -43.56 5.96 2.39
CA PRO A 707 -43.36 4.51 2.21
C PRO A 707 -43.99 3.94 0.93
N ALA A 708 -45.15 4.46 0.49
CA ALA A 708 -45.77 4.01 -0.74
C ALA A 708 -44.88 4.27 -1.97
N ALA A 709 -44.30 5.47 -2.07
CA ALA A 709 -43.39 5.82 -3.15
C ALA A 709 -42.10 5.00 -3.09
N ALA A 710 -41.56 4.77 -1.88
CA ALA A 710 -40.38 3.93 -1.67
C ALA A 710 -40.60 2.49 -2.15
N SER A 711 -41.78 1.90 -1.90
CA SER A 711 -42.10 0.56 -2.42
C SER A 711 -42.26 0.56 -3.95
N THR A 712 -42.84 1.62 -4.54
CA THR A 712 -43.04 1.72 -5.99
C THR A 712 -41.72 1.79 -6.75
N VAL A 713 -40.75 2.57 -6.27
CA VAL A 713 -39.48 2.76 -6.99
C VAL A 713 -38.63 1.49 -7.06
N VAL A 714 -38.67 0.64 -6.01
CA VAL A 714 -37.91 -0.63 -5.97
C VAL A 714 -38.65 -1.85 -6.50
N ALA A 715 -39.98 -1.75 -6.71
CA ALA A 715 -40.82 -2.87 -7.13
C ALA A 715 -40.32 -3.62 -8.39
N PRO A 716 -39.78 -2.94 -9.45
CA PRO A 716 -39.27 -3.63 -10.63
C PRO A 716 -38.11 -4.60 -10.35
N TYR A 717 -37.40 -4.43 -9.23
CA TYR A 717 -36.18 -5.18 -8.88
C TYR A 717 -36.42 -6.36 -7.94
N LEU A 718 -37.63 -6.52 -7.43
CA LEU A 718 -38.00 -7.65 -6.58
C LEU A 718 -38.19 -8.94 -7.40
N THR A 719 -38.77 -8.81 -8.59
CA THR A 719 -39.21 -9.92 -9.46
C THR A 719 -38.35 -10.10 -10.71
N ARG A 720 -37.57 -9.09 -11.13
CA ARG A 720 -36.59 -9.21 -12.22
C ARG A 720 -35.45 -10.16 -11.82
N ALA A 721 -35.64 -11.43 -12.13
CA ALA A 721 -34.56 -12.40 -12.30
C ALA A 721 -33.97 -12.32 -13.72
N GLU A 722 -33.92 -11.14 -14.34
CA GLU A 722 -33.26 -10.96 -15.63
C GLU A 722 -31.75 -11.16 -15.45
N ALA A 723 -31.14 -11.88 -16.41
CA ALA A 723 -29.70 -12.08 -16.48
C ALA A 723 -29.00 -10.70 -16.55
N GLY A 724 -28.55 -10.19 -15.40
CA GLY A 724 -27.93 -8.88 -15.28
C GLY A 724 -28.30 -8.07 -14.03
N THR A 725 -29.38 -8.42 -13.32
CA THR A 725 -29.76 -7.71 -12.09
C THR A 725 -28.91 -8.17 -10.91
N SER A 726 -28.32 -7.21 -10.18
CA SER A 726 -27.46 -7.49 -9.01
C SER A 726 -28.27 -8.08 -7.85
N LEU A 727 -27.85 -9.24 -7.33
CA LEU A 727 -28.44 -9.89 -6.16
C LEU A 727 -28.35 -8.99 -4.92
N THR A 728 -27.28 -8.22 -4.77
CA THR A 728 -27.14 -7.20 -3.72
C THR A 728 -28.28 -6.18 -3.78
N CYS A 729 -28.54 -5.64 -4.97
CA CYS A 729 -29.62 -4.66 -5.15
C CYS A 729 -30.99 -5.27 -4.91
N ARG A 730 -31.20 -6.53 -5.31
CA ARG A 730 -32.44 -7.27 -5.04
C ARG A 730 -32.67 -7.50 -3.55
N ALA A 731 -31.63 -7.82 -2.78
CA ALA A 731 -31.73 -7.93 -1.33
C ALA A 731 -32.08 -6.58 -0.68
N CYS A 732 -31.41 -5.50 -1.07
CA CYS A 732 -31.71 -4.16 -0.57
C CYS A 732 -33.11 -3.68 -0.97
N ALA A 733 -33.54 -3.93 -2.21
CA ALA A 733 -34.90 -3.64 -2.68
C ALA A 733 -35.94 -4.37 -1.82
N GLY A 734 -35.70 -5.65 -1.51
CA GLY A 734 -36.54 -6.44 -0.59
C GLY A 734 -36.64 -5.81 0.81
N LEU A 735 -35.52 -5.32 1.36
CA LEU A 735 -35.51 -4.62 2.64
C LEU A 735 -36.25 -3.27 2.59
N VAL A 736 -36.08 -2.47 1.53
CA VAL A 736 -36.83 -1.22 1.33
C VAL A 736 -38.33 -1.50 1.28
N THR A 737 -38.76 -2.52 0.53
CA THR A 737 -40.16 -2.94 0.48
C THR A 737 -40.68 -3.40 1.85
N ALA A 738 -39.87 -4.14 2.61
CA ALA A 738 -40.27 -4.61 3.93
C ALA A 738 -40.43 -3.45 4.94
N LEU A 739 -39.49 -2.50 4.93
CA LEU A 739 -39.55 -1.29 5.77
C LEU A 739 -40.70 -0.37 5.38
N ALA A 740 -40.97 -0.21 4.08
CA ALA A 740 -42.13 0.53 3.59
C ALA A 740 -43.45 -0.12 4.04
N GLY A 741 -43.52 -1.45 3.96
CA GLY A 741 -44.67 -2.22 4.42
C GLY A 741 -44.92 -2.05 5.92
N GLU A 742 -43.87 -2.09 6.74
CA GLU A 742 -43.98 -1.87 8.19
C GLU A 742 -44.49 -0.47 8.51
N ALA A 743 -43.93 0.57 7.87
CA ALA A 743 -44.38 1.95 8.04
C ALA A 743 -45.83 2.18 7.59
N ALA A 744 -46.31 1.41 6.61
CA ALA A 744 -47.69 1.46 6.10
C ALA A 744 -48.66 0.47 6.79
N GLY A 745 -48.17 -0.40 7.68
CA GLY A 745 -48.98 -1.46 8.32
C GLY A 745 -49.39 -2.61 7.37
N HIS A 746 -48.70 -2.79 6.24
CA HIS A 746 -48.99 -3.82 5.23
C HIS A 746 -48.17 -5.08 5.45
N ARG A 747 -48.70 -6.02 6.24
CA ARG A 747 -48.01 -7.28 6.59
C ARG A 747 -47.57 -8.11 5.37
N ASP A 748 -48.36 -8.16 4.30
CA ASP A 748 -48.01 -8.94 3.11
C ASP A 748 -46.75 -8.39 2.40
N GLN A 749 -46.59 -7.06 2.37
CA GLN A 749 -45.41 -6.40 1.82
C GLN A 749 -44.16 -6.69 2.67
N VAL A 750 -44.31 -6.68 4.01
CA VAL A 750 -43.25 -7.07 4.94
C VAL A 750 -42.78 -8.49 4.67
N MET A 751 -43.70 -9.46 4.65
CA MET A 751 -43.38 -10.88 4.42
C MET A 751 -42.70 -11.09 3.07
N HIS A 752 -43.23 -10.45 2.02
CA HIS A 752 -42.70 -10.60 0.66
C HIS A 752 -41.29 -10.01 0.53
N GLY A 753 -41.10 -8.74 0.94
CA GLY A 753 -39.83 -8.04 0.86
C GLY A 753 -38.73 -8.74 1.68
N LEU A 754 -39.05 -9.14 2.91
CA LEU A 754 -38.11 -9.84 3.79
C LEU A 754 -37.78 -11.24 3.25
N GLY A 755 -38.76 -11.96 2.68
CA GLY A 755 -38.53 -13.26 2.05
C GLY A 755 -37.56 -13.18 0.86
N VAL A 756 -37.65 -12.13 0.04
CA VAL A 756 -36.71 -11.88 -1.06
C VAL A 756 -35.30 -11.62 -0.52
N ALA A 757 -35.16 -10.76 0.49
CA ALA A 757 -33.86 -10.43 1.08
C ALA A 757 -33.21 -11.64 1.78
N LEU A 758 -33.98 -12.39 2.58
CA LEU A 758 -33.49 -13.57 3.30
C LEU A 758 -33.08 -14.70 2.36
N LYS A 759 -33.79 -14.89 1.23
CA LYS A 759 -33.38 -15.86 0.22
C LYS A 759 -31.99 -15.55 -0.34
N VAL A 760 -31.73 -14.29 -0.68
CA VAL A 760 -30.42 -13.86 -1.19
C VAL A 760 -29.34 -13.99 -0.11
N ALA A 761 -29.68 -13.70 1.15
CA ALA A 761 -28.78 -13.90 2.28
C ALA A 761 -28.43 -15.38 2.52
N ASP A 762 -29.37 -16.29 2.30
CA ASP A 762 -29.17 -17.74 2.40
C ASP A 762 -28.27 -18.27 1.27
N GLU A 763 -28.52 -17.85 0.04
CA GLU A 763 -27.78 -18.32 -1.15
C GLU A 763 -26.34 -17.79 -1.19
N GLU A 764 -26.13 -16.50 -0.91
CA GLU A 764 -24.85 -15.81 -1.15
C GLU A 764 -24.24 -15.18 0.11
N GLY A 765 -24.92 -15.21 1.25
CA GLY A 765 -24.39 -14.71 2.52
C GLY A 765 -24.46 -13.19 2.70
N HIS A 766 -25.29 -12.46 1.94
CA HIS A 766 -25.43 -11.00 2.07
C HIS A 766 -25.87 -10.61 3.49
N ARG A 767 -24.99 -9.89 4.22
CA ARG A 767 -25.21 -9.46 5.62
C ARG A 767 -25.23 -7.96 5.76
N ARG A 768 -24.44 -7.25 4.96
CA ARG A 768 -24.24 -5.79 5.07
C ARG A 768 -25.53 -5.00 4.99
N CYS A 769 -26.45 -5.39 4.10
CA CYS A 769 -27.74 -4.71 3.94
C CYS A 769 -28.63 -4.81 5.20
N PHE A 770 -28.56 -5.93 5.93
CA PHE A 770 -29.25 -6.10 7.21
C PHE A 770 -28.57 -5.30 8.34
N ALA A 771 -27.23 -5.34 8.40
CA ALA A 771 -26.46 -4.56 9.37
C ALA A 771 -26.69 -3.05 9.20
N ALA A 772 -26.79 -2.57 7.96
CA ALA A 772 -27.09 -1.16 7.66
C ALA A 772 -28.48 -0.72 8.15
N GLY A 773 -29.46 -1.62 8.16
CA GLY A 773 -30.80 -1.34 8.68
C GLY A 773 -30.90 -1.32 10.22
N GLY A 774 -29.83 -1.72 10.91
CA GLY A 774 -29.70 -1.63 12.37
C GLY A 774 -30.85 -2.29 13.15
N HIS A 775 -31.24 -1.65 14.24
CA HIS A 775 -32.26 -2.16 15.16
C HIS A 775 -33.65 -2.30 14.51
N VAL A 776 -33.99 -1.48 13.52
CA VAL A 776 -35.30 -1.51 12.85
C VAL A 776 -35.48 -2.80 12.06
N VAL A 777 -34.51 -3.13 11.21
CA VAL A 777 -34.54 -4.38 10.43
C VAL A 777 -34.43 -5.60 11.35
N ARG A 778 -33.65 -5.51 12.42
CA ARG A 778 -33.56 -6.58 13.43
C ARG A 778 -34.91 -6.85 14.09
N ALA A 779 -35.60 -5.82 14.58
CA ALA A 779 -36.90 -5.94 15.21
C ALA A 779 -37.94 -6.52 14.22
N LEU A 780 -37.86 -6.12 12.95
CA LEU A 780 -38.71 -6.67 11.88
C LEU A 780 -38.44 -8.16 11.63
N ILE A 781 -37.18 -8.59 11.64
CA ILE A 781 -36.82 -10.01 11.54
C ILE A 781 -37.34 -10.77 12.76
N GLU A 782 -37.13 -10.26 13.97
CA GLU A 782 -37.55 -10.92 15.21
C GLU A 782 -39.08 -11.06 15.32
N SER A 783 -39.84 -10.09 14.81
CA SER A 783 -41.31 -10.13 14.81
C SER A 783 -41.87 -11.12 13.78
N VAL A 784 -41.18 -11.31 12.65
CA VAL A 784 -41.62 -12.13 11.51
C VAL A 784 -41.01 -13.53 11.50
N ALA A 785 -39.86 -13.74 12.15
CA ALA A 785 -39.13 -15.01 12.21
C ALA A 785 -39.98 -16.23 12.61
N PRO A 786 -40.91 -16.15 13.58
CA PRO A 786 -41.77 -17.29 13.94
C PRO A 786 -42.69 -17.74 12.80
N THR A 787 -42.99 -16.85 11.86
CA THR A 787 -43.87 -17.12 10.71
C THR A 787 -43.13 -17.53 9.43
N MET A 788 -41.79 -17.47 9.42
CA MET A 788 -40.98 -17.84 8.25
C MET A 788 -40.21 -19.14 8.50
N SER A 789 -40.82 -20.27 8.15
CA SER A 789 -40.23 -21.60 8.36
C SER A 789 -39.04 -21.94 7.44
N ALA A 790 -38.75 -21.09 6.44
CA ALA A 790 -37.82 -21.40 5.36
C ALA A 790 -36.35 -20.97 5.59
N TYR A 791 -36.05 -20.08 6.56
CA TYR A 791 -34.69 -19.52 6.76
C TYR A 791 -34.11 -19.55 8.20
N PRO A 792 -34.37 -20.56 9.07
CA PRO A 792 -33.89 -20.52 10.46
C PRO A 792 -32.38 -20.27 10.68
N PRO A 793 -31.46 -20.88 9.90
CA PRO A 793 -30.01 -20.70 10.12
C PRO A 793 -29.54 -19.27 9.84
N VAL A 794 -30.06 -18.65 8.78
CA VAL A 794 -29.71 -17.29 8.36
C VAL A 794 -30.27 -16.26 9.32
N ILE A 795 -31.52 -16.43 9.74
CA ILE A 795 -32.15 -15.57 10.75
C ILE A 795 -31.35 -15.61 12.07
N ALA A 796 -30.92 -16.80 12.51
CA ALA A 796 -30.08 -16.94 13.69
C ALA A 796 -28.72 -16.25 13.54
N ALA A 797 -28.09 -16.32 12.36
CA ALA A 797 -26.83 -15.65 12.09
C ALA A 797 -26.96 -14.11 12.06
N LEU A 798 -28.04 -13.58 11.47
CA LEU A 798 -28.31 -12.13 11.36
C LEU A 798 -28.74 -11.49 12.68
N THR A 799 -29.37 -12.24 13.58
CA THR A 799 -29.76 -11.76 14.92
C THR A 799 -28.63 -11.89 15.95
N ALA A 800 -27.63 -12.74 15.69
CA ALA A 800 -26.46 -12.92 16.55
C ALA A 800 -25.37 -11.86 16.36
N THR A 801 -25.37 -11.09 15.27
CA THR A 801 -24.46 -9.94 15.07
C THR A 801 -24.81 -8.83 16.07
N VAL A 802 -23.96 -8.67 17.09
CA VAL A 802 -24.09 -7.66 18.14
C VAL A 802 -23.47 -6.34 17.68
N ASP A 803 -24.25 -5.27 17.79
CA ASP A 803 -23.85 -3.89 17.54
C ASP A 803 -22.91 -3.39 18.67
N PRO A 804 -21.68 -2.93 18.40
CA PRO A 804 -20.77 -2.36 19.41
C PRO A 804 -21.27 -1.05 20.03
N LEU A 805 -22.27 -0.39 19.43
CA LEU A 805 -22.73 0.96 19.79
C LEU A 805 -23.75 1.01 20.94
N VAL A 806 -24.24 -0.12 21.45
CA VAL A 806 -25.28 -0.14 22.50
C VAL A 806 -24.71 -0.16 23.93
N ALA A 807 -23.39 -0.17 24.12
CA ALA A 807 -22.81 -0.07 25.46
C ALA A 807 -22.76 1.36 26.04
N GLU A 808 -22.92 2.42 25.21
CA GLU A 808 -22.72 3.81 25.66
C GLU A 808 -23.98 4.70 25.61
N ALA A 809 -25.11 4.23 25.04
CA ALA A 809 -26.31 5.06 24.89
C ALA A 809 -27.41 4.86 25.96
N ALA A 810 -27.22 3.99 26.95
CA ALA A 810 -28.20 3.76 28.02
C ALA A 810 -27.75 4.39 29.35
N GLY A 811 -27.97 5.69 29.49
CA GLY A 811 -27.99 6.41 30.78
C GLY A 811 -29.25 6.09 31.61
N PRO A 812 -29.29 6.48 32.91
CA PRO A 812 -29.79 5.64 33.98
C PRO A 812 -31.28 5.84 34.34
N HIS A 813 -32.06 4.76 34.42
CA HIS A 813 -33.27 4.69 35.23
C HIS A 813 -33.39 3.33 35.94
N LEU A 814 -33.43 3.38 37.28
CA LEU A 814 -33.69 2.30 38.26
C LEU A 814 -35.22 2.05 38.44
N PRO A 815 -35.69 1.11 39.30
CA PRO A 815 -35.38 -0.32 39.41
C PRO A 815 -36.65 -1.19 39.58
N SER A 816 -36.59 -2.50 39.30
CA SER A 816 -37.52 -3.46 39.95
C SER A 816 -36.98 -4.89 40.00
N HIS A 817 -36.55 -5.22 41.22
CA HIS A 817 -36.42 -6.50 41.92
C HIS A 817 -36.71 -7.88 41.28
N GLN A 818 -35.77 -8.76 41.62
CA GLN A 818 -35.88 -10.18 42.03
C GLN A 818 -35.67 -11.29 40.99
N GLY A 819 -34.65 -12.10 41.26
CA GLY A 819 -34.41 -13.41 40.64
C GLY A 819 -32.95 -13.86 40.76
N ALA A 820 -32.59 -14.42 41.91
CA ALA A 820 -31.28 -15.04 42.14
C ALA A 820 -31.03 -16.20 41.17
N GLY A 821 -29.81 -16.29 40.65
CA GLY A 821 -29.34 -17.41 39.83
C GLY A 821 -27.93 -17.17 39.31
N SER A 822 -26.94 -17.65 40.05
CA SER A 822 -25.53 -17.69 39.67
C SER A 822 -25.32 -18.28 38.27
N SER A 823 -24.53 -17.62 37.42
CA SER A 823 -23.67 -18.34 36.49
C SER A 823 -22.34 -17.62 36.30
N VAL A 824 -21.29 -18.42 36.37
CA VAL A 824 -19.88 -18.08 36.44
C VAL A 824 -19.41 -17.51 35.10
N THR A 825 -19.06 -16.23 35.05
CA THR A 825 -18.27 -15.66 33.95
C THR A 825 -16.81 -16.01 34.18
N GLY A 826 -16.37 -17.14 33.63
CA GLY A 826 -14.96 -17.54 33.61
C GLY A 826 -14.16 -16.63 32.69
N THR A 827 -13.55 -15.57 33.24
CA THR A 827 -12.54 -14.78 32.53
C THR A 827 -11.27 -15.59 32.34
N LEU A 828 -10.75 -15.65 31.11
CA LEU A 828 -9.42 -16.23 30.83
C LEU A 828 -8.34 -15.48 31.61
N VAL A 829 -7.48 -16.21 32.34
CA VAL A 829 -6.34 -15.65 33.09
C VAL A 829 -5.34 -14.94 32.15
N GLU A 830 -5.24 -15.39 30.90
CA GLU A 830 -4.45 -14.74 29.85
C GLU A 830 -5.32 -14.58 28.58
N PRO A 831 -5.67 -13.35 28.16
CA PRO A 831 -6.51 -13.16 26.98
C PRO A 831 -5.79 -13.61 25.70
N LEU A 832 -6.57 -14.14 24.76
CA LEU A 832 -6.08 -14.46 23.42
C LEU A 832 -5.71 -13.16 22.69
N THR A 833 -4.54 -13.15 22.05
CA THR A 833 -4.12 -12.03 21.21
C THR A 833 -5.01 -11.94 19.96
N SER A 834 -5.07 -10.77 19.31
CA SER A 834 -5.81 -10.58 18.04
C SER A 834 -5.42 -11.62 16.97
N ARG A 835 -4.13 -11.98 16.90
CA ARG A 835 -3.62 -12.99 15.97
C ARG A 835 -4.00 -14.42 16.38
N GLU A 836 -4.00 -14.73 17.67
CA GLU A 836 -4.47 -16.02 18.20
C GLU A 836 -5.98 -16.18 18.02
N ARG A 837 -6.80 -15.13 18.23
CA ARG A 837 -8.23 -15.14 17.89
C ARG A 837 -8.47 -15.36 16.41
N THR A 838 -7.65 -14.74 15.57
CA THR A 838 -7.72 -14.93 14.12
C THR A 838 -7.42 -16.37 13.75
N VAL A 839 -6.33 -16.96 14.24
CA VAL A 839 -6.00 -18.38 14.02
C VAL A 839 -7.08 -19.31 14.62
N LEU A 840 -7.62 -18.99 15.80
CA LEU A 840 -8.70 -19.75 16.45
C LEU A 840 -10.00 -19.74 15.63
N ARG A 841 -10.32 -18.64 14.93
CA ARG A 841 -11.45 -18.57 13.99
C ARG A 841 -11.27 -19.53 12.81
N TYR A 842 -10.07 -19.63 12.26
CA TYR A 842 -9.79 -20.61 11.20
C TYR A 842 -9.71 -22.06 11.69
N LEU A 843 -9.41 -22.29 12.98
CA LEU A 843 -9.50 -23.63 13.57
C LEU A 843 -10.94 -24.17 13.62
N GLN A 844 -11.97 -23.33 13.48
CA GLN A 844 -13.38 -23.75 13.40
C GLN A 844 -13.71 -24.56 12.12
N GLY A 845 -13.00 -24.29 11.02
CA GLY A 845 -13.20 -24.97 9.74
C GLY A 845 -12.41 -26.27 9.60
N THR A 846 -12.37 -26.83 8.38
CA THR A 846 -11.57 -28.03 8.05
C THR A 846 -10.13 -27.73 7.63
N LEU A 847 -9.78 -26.45 7.46
CA LEU A 847 -8.48 -25.99 6.96
C LEU A 847 -7.32 -26.55 7.81
N SER A 848 -6.31 -27.07 7.14
CA SER A 848 -5.03 -27.52 7.70
C SER A 848 -4.18 -26.32 8.13
N HIS A 849 -3.16 -26.56 8.96
CA HIS A 849 -2.23 -25.49 9.36
C HIS A 849 -1.49 -24.84 8.18
N VAL A 850 -1.35 -25.55 7.05
CA VAL A 850 -0.74 -25.02 5.81
C VAL A 850 -1.69 -24.06 5.11
N GLU A 851 -2.96 -24.42 5.00
CA GLU A 851 -3.98 -23.57 4.37
C GLU A 851 -4.28 -22.33 5.23
N ILE A 852 -4.32 -22.49 6.56
CA ILE A 852 -4.45 -21.34 7.49
C ILE A 852 -3.26 -20.38 7.35
N ALA A 853 -2.06 -20.90 7.11
CA ALA A 853 -0.86 -20.11 6.92
C ALA A 853 -0.90 -19.31 5.61
N ALA A 854 -1.36 -19.93 4.53
CA ALA A 854 -1.54 -19.29 3.23
C ALA A 854 -2.60 -18.17 3.29
N VAL A 855 -3.77 -18.43 3.88
CA VAL A 855 -4.85 -17.44 4.03
C VAL A 855 -4.42 -16.24 4.86
N LEU A 856 -3.59 -16.46 5.87
CA LEU A 856 -3.11 -15.42 6.77
C LEU A 856 -1.79 -14.76 6.33
N TYR A 857 -1.22 -15.18 5.20
CA TYR A 857 0.10 -14.74 4.71
C TYR A 857 1.20 -14.80 5.79
N ILE A 858 1.22 -15.90 6.56
CA ILE A 858 2.23 -16.17 7.58
C ILE A 858 2.81 -17.56 7.40
N SER A 859 3.96 -17.85 8.02
CA SER A 859 4.56 -19.18 7.91
C SER A 859 3.71 -20.25 8.62
N VAL A 860 3.77 -21.50 8.13
CA VAL A 860 3.13 -22.67 8.78
C VAL A 860 3.61 -22.84 10.23
N ASN A 861 4.86 -22.50 10.51
CA ASN A 861 5.43 -22.52 11.86
C ASN A 861 4.82 -21.44 12.77
N THR A 862 4.49 -20.28 12.21
CA THR A 862 3.79 -19.20 12.91
C THR A 862 2.37 -19.63 13.28
N VAL A 863 1.65 -20.29 12.37
CA VAL A 863 0.32 -20.87 12.66
C VAL A 863 0.42 -21.93 13.76
N LYS A 864 1.33 -22.90 13.64
CA LYS A 864 1.54 -23.93 14.67
C LYS A 864 1.84 -23.33 16.05
N THR A 865 2.61 -22.24 16.08
CA THR A 865 2.92 -21.51 17.32
C THR A 865 1.68 -20.86 17.92
N HIS A 866 0.85 -20.19 17.12
CA HIS A 866 -0.41 -19.62 17.57
C HIS A 866 -1.39 -20.70 18.04
N VAL A 867 -1.51 -21.84 17.33
CA VAL A 867 -2.36 -22.98 17.74
C VAL A 867 -1.91 -23.54 19.09
N LYS A 868 -0.60 -23.70 19.31
CA LYS A 868 -0.04 -24.15 20.59
C LYS A 868 -0.36 -23.17 21.73
N ASN A 869 -0.26 -21.87 21.48
CA ASN A 869 -0.60 -20.85 22.48
C ASN A 869 -2.10 -20.79 22.77
N ILE A 870 -2.95 -20.91 21.74
CA ILE A 870 -4.41 -21.01 21.87
C ILE A 870 -4.78 -22.19 22.78
N TYR A 871 -4.19 -23.37 22.51
CA TYR A 871 -4.42 -24.57 23.32
C TYR A 871 -3.99 -24.37 24.77
N ARG A 872 -2.79 -23.80 24.99
CA ARG A 872 -2.31 -23.47 26.34
C ARG A 872 -3.24 -22.51 27.08
N LYS A 873 -3.68 -21.44 26.42
CA LYS A 873 -4.51 -20.37 27.01
C LYS A 873 -5.95 -20.82 27.28
N LEU A 874 -6.49 -21.70 26.44
CA LEU A 874 -7.82 -22.27 26.60
C LEU A 874 -7.85 -23.55 27.45
N GLY A 875 -6.68 -24.08 27.85
CA GLY A 875 -6.59 -25.36 28.56
C GLY A 875 -7.00 -26.58 27.72
N ALA A 876 -6.93 -26.49 26.40
CA ALA A 876 -7.39 -27.51 25.47
C ALA A 876 -6.24 -28.41 24.97
N GLY A 877 -6.45 -29.72 24.89
CA GLY A 877 -5.46 -30.65 24.35
C GLY A 877 -5.56 -30.86 22.84
N ARG A 878 -6.71 -30.57 22.23
CA ARG A 878 -7.01 -30.87 20.82
C ARG A 878 -7.91 -29.82 20.16
N ARG A 879 -7.88 -29.77 18.82
CA ARG A 879 -8.62 -28.78 17.98
C ARG A 879 -10.11 -28.65 18.33
N LYS A 880 -10.83 -29.77 18.42
CA LYS A 880 -12.27 -29.77 18.73
C LYS A 880 -12.56 -29.23 20.12
N GLU A 881 -11.70 -29.52 21.09
CA GLU A 881 -11.84 -29.07 22.47
C GLU A 881 -11.56 -27.57 22.61
N ALA A 882 -10.53 -27.07 21.92
CA ALA A 882 -10.21 -25.65 21.87
C ALA A 882 -11.35 -24.81 21.25
N VAL A 883 -11.94 -25.29 20.16
CA VAL A 883 -13.08 -24.61 19.51
C VAL A 883 -14.32 -24.61 20.40
N ARG A 884 -14.61 -25.73 21.10
CA ARG A 884 -15.74 -25.80 22.04
C ARG A 884 -15.57 -24.83 23.21
N LEU A 885 -14.42 -24.88 23.90
CA LEU A 885 -14.12 -24.00 25.03
C LEU A 885 -14.12 -22.53 24.63
N ALA A 886 -13.63 -22.22 23.42
CA ALA A 886 -13.68 -20.85 22.91
C ALA A 886 -15.10 -20.35 22.61
N ARG A 887 -16.04 -21.23 22.21
CA ARG A 887 -17.46 -20.87 22.06
C ARG A 887 -18.14 -20.65 23.40
N GLU A 888 -17.87 -21.52 24.38
CA GLU A 888 -18.36 -21.38 25.76
C GLU A 888 -17.89 -20.06 26.40
N LEU A 889 -16.66 -19.64 26.10
CA LEU A 889 -16.07 -18.39 26.56
C LEU A 889 -16.39 -17.16 25.69
N ARG A 890 -17.24 -17.30 24.66
CA ARG A 890 -17.60 -16.23 23.71
C ARG A 890 -16.40 -15.55 23.03
N LEU A 891 -15.37 -16.34 22.74
CA LEU A 891 -14.15 -15.91 22.03
C LEU A 891 -14.19 -16.21 20.54
N LEU A 892 -15.27 -16.88 20.09
CA LEU A 892 -15.51 -17.37 18.75
C LEU A 892 -16.96 -17.17 18.30
#